data_AF-A0A6P1VTJ0-F1
#
_entry.id   AF-A0A6P1VTJ0-F1
#
_cell.length_a   1.000
_cell.length_b   1.000
_cell.length_c   1.000
_cell.angle_alpha   90.00
_cell.angle_beta   90.00
_cell.angle_gamma   90.00
#
_symmetry.space_group_name_H-M   'P 1'
#
loop_
_entity.id
_entity.type
_entity.pdbx_description
1 polymer ?
#
loop_
_entity_poly.entity_id
_entity_poly.type
_entity_poly.pdbx_seq_one_letter_code
_entity_poly.pdbx_strand_id
1 'polypeptide(L)'
;MSAPRCAFNPPYDIHLLRGQSIDLSNLLEIDGTDAPEYTDAHASIKYSFQTSFNASTNLKITATLGNPTSRKPTYLIKLDAAAPADAKFQITSFLVYAIVTDTSDNSTSQAAIRIHVHKTIQKVWMTPDPITVYQGMAGARAAVYALFDDKVVAEIGDIYVGDNEEIVKYTITNKVQIKWKCTATPALINDSGRITPGNRFGNHVLGITVKYGSQTLTATGTVQLSDALSASQTTIKAELITSGKCPGFDKLNEVPNILFLAEGFTNSTAFGQLLDNYVSDLVSKKISSPFNLLKGSINYWKVFVPSREDGLTYRSVLEVLETEPNRMVGLRAKVATKPASADASTWTAENLLYFVGVPVRNDATVGNTALRLRWENTTKLTAAQLDVLFGPTSGLVASWRSDAECRLPDAKDTAFGISVNDYTAVEQDGQYNLINFDKRRVQRDFLDGFMGSLKDTDNNLIGPVFVMDTPAGNRGKDFDNIIFLLVDGRGRAQNATGYMFSAVNFDSTITLMGTLADDRVSEVAISVPATIPLRKKGTITHELLHSFGLGDEYGEEPDDDAYKGKIITDPLVVNWPFTTYKDPAYYADQYSNVQPRKDFERPKTGGGAGTELDAYKIKWRYHRIQKCSLVTAVTTSGNDVLLTVKNPKAGFKVGESVFFRKRRVNRYQLRVFDKDMRVVADIVNPATLPTAFTKYYVKVKTIDAANNKLTIKSDFGTNQTTIELMTGQTSFFRVGQRLDIREKRVTDPIFTILRTPATTAGQPDTQTFLLSPELTIKSIAGNQVTVQPVGAATFPAGLSTLNPNEEMLLYAAVPVRDNQGTNQYKYAELIARPILDYLNDNPFPLNANTTHEEIIDTDDIQNSSLPPKYIPCCSRRKKEIIGLYSGGMSYFGGVYHPSAQCMMHGYYLSPSDTKDKKEQLIELCAVCRYTFINLIDPTKFEDFDADYLTRKIYPDNLS
;
A
#
# COMPACT_ATOMS: atom_id res chain seq x y z
N MET A 1 10.47 -9.89 25.02
CA MET A 1 9.96 -9.26 23.78
C MET A 1 10.62 -9.98 22.63
N SER A 2 9.98 -10.16 21.47
CA SER A 2 10.74 -10.69 20.33
C SER A 2 11.89 -9.74 20.01
N ALA A 3 13.06 -10.29 19.67
CA ALA A 3 14.16 -9.49 19.18
C ALA A 3 13.69 -8.58 18.03
N PRO A 4 14.25 -7.37 17.91
CA PRO A 4 13.84 -6.43 16.88
C PRO A 4 14.07 -7.01 15.49
N ARG A 5 13.25 -6.59 14.52
CA ARG A 5 13.35 -7.09 13.15
C ARG A 5 14.66 -6.59 12.56
N CYS A 6 15.43 -7.47 11.91
CA CYS A 6 16.54 -7.05 11.07
C CYS A 6 16.22 -7.26 9.60
N ALA A 7 16.84 -6.45 8.75
CA ALA A 7 16.77 -6.56 7.29
C ALA A 7 18.06 -6.02 6.67
N PHE A 8 18.38 -6.45 5.46
CA PHE A 8 19.40 -5.77 4.64
C PHE A 8 18.76 -4.67 3.78
N ASN A 9 19.39 -3.49 3.74
CA ASN A 9 19.04 -2.40 2.86
C ASN A 9 20.26 -2.05 1.98
N PRO A 10 20.20 -2.26 0.65
CA PRO A 10 19.06 -2.86 -0.05
C PRO A 10 18.92 -4.38 0.21
N PRO A 11 17.72 -4.96 0.03
CA PRO A 11 17.47 -6.38 0.27
C PRO A 11 17.95 -7.33 -0.84
N TYR A 12 18.56 -6.83 -1.93
CA TYR A 12 18.83 -7.62 -3.15
C TYR A 12 20.07 -8.50 -3.10
N ASP A 13 20.13 -9.43 -4.05
CA ASP A 13 21.30 -10.26 -4.29
C ASP A 13 22.51 -9.43 -4.72
N ILE A 14 23.68 -9.77 -4.17
CA ILE A 14 24.94 -9.10 -4.48
C ILE A 14 25.75 -9.97 -5.42
N HIS A 15 26.09 -9.42 -6.59
CA HIS A 15 26.92 -10.09 -7.58
C HIS A 15 28.38 -9.61 -7.45
N LEU A 16 29.27 -10.48 -7.01
CA LEU A 16 30.70 -10.18 -6.83
C LEU A 16 31.56 -10.91 -7.85
N LEU A 17 32.53 -10.19 -8.43
CA LEU A 17 33.59 -10.76 -9.26
C LEU A 17 34.81 -11.13 -8.40
N ARG A 18 35.49 -12.21 -8.76
CA ARG A 18 36.76 -12.63 -8.13
C ARG A 18 37.76 -11.47 -8.11
N GLY A 19 38.29 -11.12 -6.93
CA GLY A 19 39.14 -9.95 -6.69
C GLY A 19 38.42 -8.75 -6.02
N GLN A 20 37.11 -8.83 -5.82
CA GLN A 20 36.31 -7.82 -5.12
C GLN A 20 36.11 -8.14 -3.64
N SER A 21 35.73 -7.12 -2.87
CA SER A 21 35.27 -7.26 -1.49
C SER A 21 34.12 -6.29 -1.17
N ILE A 22 33.30 -6.65 -0.19
CA ILE A 22 32.18 -5.84 0.30
C ILE A 22 32.06 -5.95 1.83
N ASP A 23 31.77 -4.82 2.48
CA ASP A 23 31.40 -4.77 3.90
C ASP A 23 29.88 -4.73 4.04
N LEU A 24 29.31 -5.78 4.64
CA LEU A 24 27.86 -5.93 4.78
C LEU A 24 27.30 -5.21 6.01
N SER A 25 28.15 -4.75 6.92
CA SER A 25 27.66 -4.14 8.17
C SER A 25 27.01 -2.78 7.94
N ASN A 26 27.37 -2.08 6.87
CA ASN A 26 26.75 -0.82 6.48
C ASN A 26 25.44 -1.01 5.72
N LEU A 27 25.01 -2.26 5.49
CA LEU A 27 23.76 -2.59 4.81
C LEU A 27 22.74 -3.18 5.78
N LEU A 28 23.09 -3.39 7.04
CA LEU A 28 22.20 -4.00 8.01
C LEU A 28 21.37 -2.92 8.70
N GLU A 29 20.07 -3.11 8.72
CA GLU A 29 19.13 -2.30 9.51
C GLU A 29 18.47 -3.14 10.60
N ILE A 30 18.13 -2.49 11.71
CA ILE A 30 17.35 -3.03 12.83
C ILE A 30 16.16 -2.09 13.07
N ASP A 31 14.94 -2.62 12.93
CA ASP A 31 13.67 -1.88 12.93
C ASP A 31 13.72 -0.61 12.03
N GLY A 32 14.32 -0.72 10.84
CA GLY A 32 14.43 0.37 9.87
C GLY A 32 15.44 1.47 10.24
N THR A 33 16.34 1.20 11.18
CA THR A 33 17.45 2.09 11.55
C THR A 33 18.78 1.40 11.26
N ASP A 34 19.82 2.14 10.88
CA ASP A 34 21.20 1.62 10.77
C ASP A 34 21.57 0.79 12.01
N ALA A 35 22.06 -0.44 11.79
CA ALA A 35 22.26 -1.40 12.88
C ALA A 35 23.25 -0.90 13.96
N PRO A 36 24.41 -0.29 13.62
CA PRO A 36 25.25 0.40 14.59
C PRO A 36 24.50 1.45 15.42
N GLU A 37 23.73 2.35 14.79
CA GLU A 37 22.97 3.39 15.48
C GLU A 37 21.91 2.78 16.43
N TYR A 38 21.15 1.80 15.97
CA TYR A 38 20.15 1.12 16.79
C TYR A 38 20.78 0.41 18.00
N THR A 39 21.91 -0.26 17.78
CA THR A 39 22.65 -0.99 18.84
C THR A 39 23.27 -0.06 19.88
N ASP A 40 23.66 1.16 19.48
CA ASP A 40 24.12 2.20 20.39
C ASP A 40 22.96 2.76 21.24
N ALA A 41 21.76 2.87 20.67
CA ALA A 41 20.55 3.27 21.38
C ALA A 41 20.01 2.16 22.32
N HIS A 42 20.32 0.89 22.07
CA HIS A 42 19.77 -0.25 22.82
C HIS A 42 20.87 -1.19 23.34
N ALA A 43 21.24 -1.04 24.62
CA ALA A 43 22.36 -1.74 25.24
C ALA A 43 22.23 -3.28 25.28
N SER A 44 21.00 -3.81 25.33
CA SER A 44 20.75 -5.26 25.32
C SER A 44 20.87 -5.87 23.93
N ILE A 45 20.84 -5.06 22.87
CA ILE A 45 20.88 -5.54 21.49
C ILE A 45 22.32 -5.74 21.06
N LYS A 46 22.54 -6.82 20.31
CA LYS A 46 23.77 -7.10 19.57
C LYS A 46 23.42 -7.81 18.28
N TYR A 47 24.33 -7.78 17.32
CA TYR A 47 24.19 -8.56 16.09
C TYR A 47 25.46 -9.32 15.72
N SER A 48 25.30 -10.37 14.92
CA SER A 48 26.38 -11.22 14.44
C SER A 48 26.12 -11.64 13.00
N PHE A 49 27.16 -12.12 12.32
CA PHE A 49 27.07 -12.63 10.96
C PHE A 49 27.54 -14.06 10.86
N GLN A 50 26.90 -14.83 9.98
CA GLN A 50 27.34 -16.18 9.63
C GLN A 50 27.09 -16.46 8.15
N THR A 51 28.02 -17.15 7.50
CA THR A 51 27.83 -17.67 6.14
C THR A 51 27.14 -19.04 6.16
N SER A 52 26.49 -19.41 5.06
CA SER A 52 25.99 -20.78 4.84
C SER A 52 27.12 -21.80 4.55
N PHE A 53 28.33 -21.31 4.23
CA PHE A 53 29.53 -22.12 4.00
C PHE A 53 30.47 -22.18 5.22
N ASN A 54 31.33 -23.19 5.23
CA ASN A 54 32.47 -23.32 6.15
C ASN A 54 33.70 -22.59 5.60
N ALA A 55 34.18 -21.55 6.29
CA ALA A 55 35.34 -20.80 5.83
C ALA A 55 36.57 -21.71 5.68
N SER A 56 37.21 -21.65 4.51
CA SER A 56 38.42 -22.41 4.21
C SER A 56 39.25 -21.65 3.17
N THR A 57 40.57 -21.67 3.32
CA THR A 57 41.49 -21.05 2.35
C THR A 57 41.35 -21.65 0.95
N ASN A 58 40.87 -22.89 0.85
CA ASN A 58 40.65 -23.57 -0.43
C ASN A 58 39.46 -22.99 -1.21
N LEU A 59 38.48 -22.39 -0.53
CA LEU A 59 37.33 -21.75 -1.19
C LEU A 59 37.70 -20.47 -1.92
N LYS A 60 38.87 -19.88 -1.57
CA LYS A 60 39.30 -18.60 -2.11
C LYS A 60 38.28 -17.47 -1.84
N ILE A 61 37.56 -17.61 -0.73
CA ILE A 61 36.59 -16.65 -0.18
C ILE A 61 36.95 -16.47 1.29
N THR A 62 37.13 -15.23 1.72
CA THR A 62 37.35 -14.88 3.11
C THR A 62 36.14 -14.12 3.63
N ALA A 63 35.58 -14.56 4.76
CA ALA A 63 34.55 -13.86 5.49
C ALA A 63 35.11 -13.49 6.86
N THR A 64 35.37 -12.20 7.08
CA THR A 64 36.07 -11.72 8.28
C THR A 64 35.12 -10.92 9.16
N LEU A 65 34.92 -11.41 10.38
CA LEU A 65 34.24 -10.67 11.44
C LEU A 65 35.26 -9.72 12.10
N GLY A 66 35.09 -8.41 11.90
CA GLY A 66 35.88 -7.39 12.57
C GLY A 66 35.36 -7.15 13.98
N ASN A 67 36.26 -7.12 14.97
CA ASN A 67 35.94 -6.98 16.38
C ASN A 67 34.88 -8.00 16.85
N PRO A 68 35.17 -9.32 16.82
CA PRO A 68 34.18 -10.37 17.05
C PRO A 68 33.54 -10.34 18.45
N THR A 69 34.18 -9.68 19.42
CA THR A 69 33.65 -9.48 20.78
C THR A 69 32.78 -8.22 20.91
N SER A 70 32.69 -7.39 19.86
CA SER A 70 31.82 -6.22 19.82
C SER A 70 30.35 -6.62 19.71
N ARG A 71 29.45 -5.79 20.26
CA ARG A 71 27.99 -5.89 20.00
C ARG A 71 27.62 -5.46 18.58
N LYS A 72 28.52 -4.71 17.94
CA LYS A 72 28.43 -4.17 16.58
C LYS A 72 29.65 -4.56 15.74
N PRO A 73 29.82 -5.85 15.41
CA PRO A 73 30.95 -6.29 14.61
C PRO A 73 30.84 -5.75 13.18
N THR A 74 31.96 -5.60 12.48
CA THR A 74 31.96 -5.40 11.02
C THR A 74 32.05 -6.74 10.29
N TYR A 75 31.63 -6.82 9.03
CA TYR A 75 31.64 -8.07 8.30
C TYR A 75 32.04 -7.91 6.84
N LEU A 76 33.30 -8.24 6.57
CA LEU A 76 33.93 -8.12 5.26
C LEU A 76 33.91 -9.47 4.54
N ILE A 77 33.29 -9.50 3.37
CA ILE A 77 33.42 -10.59 2.40
C ILE A 77 34.47 -10.19 1.37
N LYS A 78 35.48 -11.04 1.14
CA LYS A 78 36.53 -10.83 0.14
C LYS A 78 36.71 -12.08 -0.72
N LEU A 79 36.70 -11.88 -2.04
CA LEU A 79 36.99 -12.90 -3.03
C LEU A 79 38.45 -12.80 -3.47
N ASP A 80 39.20 -13.91 -3.44
CA ASP A 80 40.49 -13.97 -4.12
C ASP A 80 40.29 -13.72 -5.63
N ALA A 81 41.29 -13.12 -6.28
CA ALA A 81 41.30 -12.93 -7.73
C ALA A 81 41.34 -14.27 -8.48
N ALA A 82 41.97 -15.29 -7.90
CA ALA A 82 41.96 -16.65 -8.45
C ALA A 82 40.78 -17.47 -7.90
N ALA A 83 40.04 -18.13 -8.79
CA ALA A 83 39.07 -19.14 -8.39
C ALA A 83 39.76 -20.42 -7.87
N PRO A 84 39.10 -21.24 -7.05
CA PRO A 84 39.61 -22.55 -6.66
C PRO A 84 39.88 -23.44 -7.87
N ALA A 85 41.08 -24.04 -7.92
CA ALA A 85 41.47 -24.94 -8.99
C ALA A 85 40.70 -26.27 -8.95
N ASP A 86 40.39 -26.76 -7.74
CA ASP A 86 39.60 -27.98 -7.54
C ASP A 86 38.10 -27.65 -7.47
N ALA A 87 37.32 -28.31 -8.33
CA ALA A 87 35.88 -28.09 -8.46
C ALA A 87 35.07 -28.42 -7.19
N LYS A 88 35.61 -29.22 -6.26
CA LYS A 88 34.95 -29.51 -4.98
C LYS A 88 34.97 -28.33 -4.01
N PHE A 89 35.80 -27.31 -4.26
CA PHE A 89 35.84 -26.08 -3.46
C PHE A 89 35.17 -24.89 -4.16
N GLN A 90 34.52 -25.11 -5.31
CA GLN A 90 33.84 -24.04 -6.04
C GLN A 90 32.48 -23.73 -5.41
N ILE A 91 32.28 -22.45 -5.09
CA ILE A 91 31.01 -21.87 -4.64
C ILE A 91 30.63 -20.79 -5.65
N THR A 92 29.39 -20.85 -6.15
CA THR A 92 28.79 -19.95 -7.14
C THR A 92 27.74 -19.02 -6.52
N SER A 93 27.07 -19.48 -5.46
CA SER A 93 26.14 -18.69 -4.64
C SER A 93 26.22 -19.14 -3.18
N PHE A 94 26.04 -18.22 -2.24
CA PHE A 94 25.88 -18.54 -0.81
C PHE A 94 25.07 -17.46 -0.09
N LEU A 95 24.65 -17.77 1.13
CA LEU A 95 23.90 -16.85 1.99
C LEU A 95 24.79 -16.32 3.10
N VAL A 96 24.63 -15.04 3.41
CA VAL A 96 25.10 -14.43 4.65
C VAL A 96 23.90 -14.09 5.50
N TYR A 97 23.90 -14.58 6.74
CA TYR A 97 22.87 -14.31 7.71
C TYR A 97 23.35 -13.26 8.70
N ALA A 98 22.54 -12.23 8.91
CA ALA A 98 22.64 -11.37 10.08
C ALA A 98 21.70 -11.90 11.16
N ILE A 99 22.20 -12.08 12.38
CA ILE A 99 21.40 -12.52 13.53
C ILE A 99 21.46 -11.41 14.56
N VAL A 100 20.31 -10.83 14.86
CA VAL A 100 20.12 -9.89 15.97
C VAL A 100 19.68 -10.67 17.19
N THR A 101 20.25 -10.36 18.35
CA THR A 101 19.91 -10.98 19.63
C THR A 101 19.60 -9.88 20.64
N ASP A 102 18.46 -10.01 21.31
CA ASP A 102 18.22 -9.27 22.54
C ASP A 102 18.77 -10.07 23.72
N THR A 103 19.85 -9.59 24.33
CA THR A 103 20.52 -10.28 25.44
C THR A 103 19.72 -10.24 26.74
N SER A 104 18.63 -9.48 26.82
CA SER A 104 17.78 -9.46 28.00
C SER A 104 16.94 -10.73 28.16
N ASP A 105 16.53 -11.36 27.05
CA ASP A 105 15.73 -12.60 27.03
C ASP A 105 16.23 -13.68 26.06
N ASN A 106 17.35 -13.41 25.36
CA ASN A 106 17.97 -14.26 24.34
C ASN A 106 17.08 -14.56 23.13
N SER A 107 16.04 -13.76 22.89
CA SER A 107 15.30 -13.83 21.65
C SER A 107 16.19 -13.44 20.45
N THR A 108 15.89 -13.98 19.27
CA THR A 108 16.67 -13.71 18.05
C THR A 108 15.78 -13.38 16.87
N SER A 109 16.27 -12.49 16.02
CA SER A 109 15.74 -12.19 14.70
C SER A 109 16.83 -12.41 13.67
N GLN A 110 16.47 -12.79 12.45
CA GLN A 110 17.43 -13.16 11.42
C GLN A 110 17.03 -12.61 10.05
N ALA A 111 17.99 -12.02 9.36
CA ALA A 111 17.91 -11.58 7.96
C ALA A 111 18.96 -12.31 7.12
N ALA A 112 18.77 -12.37 5.81
CA ALA A 112 19.68 -13.05 4.90
C ALA A 112 19.90 -12.24 3.63
N ILE A 113 21.14 -12.23 3.13
CA ILE A 113 21.49 -11.69 1.83
C ILE A 113 22.22 -12.73 1.00
N ARG A 114 21.92 -12.81 -0.30
CA ARG A 114 22.62 -13.70 -1.23
C ARG A 114 23.85 -13.02 -1.79
N ILE A 115 24.91 -13.80 -1.94
CA ILE A 115 26.09 -13.40 -2.70
C ILE A 115 26.30 -14.40 -3.83
N HIS A 116 26.25 -13.90 -5.06
CA HIS A 116 26.71 -14.62 -6.25
C HIS A 116 28.20 -14.34 -6.50
N VAL A 117 28.92 -15.38 -6.92
CA VAL A 117 30.37 -15.35 -7.13
C VAL A 117 30.69 -15.68 -8.58
N HIS A 118 31.13 -14.67 -9.32
CA HIS A 118 31.47 -14.77 -10.73
C HIS A 118 32.97 -14.61 -10.96
N LYS A 119 33.51 -15.15 -12.06
CA LYS A 119 34.91 -14.98 -12.45
C LYS A 119 35.09 -13.82 -13.43
N THR A 120 34.24 -13.77 -14.45
CA THR A 120 34.36 -12.79 -15.55
C THR A 120 32.99 -12.36 -16.06
N ILE A 121 32.91 -11.17 -16.66
CA ILE A 121 31.73 -10.75 -17.40
C ILE A 121 31.92 -11.21 -18.85
N GLN A 122 30.97 -11.95 -19.43
CA GLN A 122 31.04 -12.38 -20.83
C GLN A 122 30.49 -11.34 -21.80
N LYS A 123 29.35 -10.73 -21.47
CA LYS A 123 28.64 -9.76 -22.32
C LYS A 123 27.95 -8.71 -21.46
N VAL A 124 27.69 -7.55 -22.05
CA VAL A 124 26.89 -6.48 -21.44
C VAL A 124 25.93 -5.89 -22.46
N TRP A 125 24.79 -5.39 -22.02
CA TRP A 125 23.84 -4.64 -22.85
C TRP A 125 23.04 -3.65 -22.01
N MET A 126 22.39 -2.70 -22.68
CA MET A 126 21.48 -1.74 -22.06
C MET A 126 20.05 -2.26 -22.15
N THR A 127 19.22 -1.96 -21.15
CA THR A 127 17.80 -2.31 -21.17
C THR A 127 16.95 -1.26 -20.41
N PRO A 128 15.74 -0.92 -20.89
CA PRO A 128 15.21 -1.29 -22.20
C PRO A 128 16.04 -0.67 -23.33
N ASP A 129 15.97 -1.27 -24.51
CA ASP A 129 16.57 -0.73 -25.74
C ASP A 129 15.54 -0.79 -26.88
N PRO A 130 14.93 0.36 -27.26
CA PRO A 130 15.23 1.71 -26.79
C PRO A 130 14.72 2.02 -25.36
N ILE A 131 15.23 3.09 -24.76
CA ILE A 131 14.65 3.75 -23.59
C ILE A 131 14.03 5.09 -23.98
N THR A 132 12.76 5.29 -23.70
CA THR A 132 12.07 6.57 -23.87
C THR A 132 12.30 7.48 -22.66
N VAL A 133 12.77 8.71 -22.91
CA VAL A 133 12.98 9.75 -21.90
C VAL A 133 12.29 11.04 -22.33
N TYR A 134 11.54 11.64 -21.40
CA TYR A 134 10.72 12.81 -21.72
C TYR A 134 11.43 14.13 -21.44
N GLN A 135 11.14 15.16 -22.21
CA GLN A 135 11.67 16.51 -21.96
C GLN A 135 11.31 16.99 -20.54
N GLY A 136 12.28 17.63 -19.88
CA GLY A 136 12.16 18.07 -18.48
C GLY A 136 12.37 16.98 -17.44
N MET A 137 12.40 15.70 -17.83
CA MET A 137 12.64 14.59 -16.92
C MET A 137 14.08 14.63 -16.39
N ALA A 138 14.22 14.48 -15.08
CA ALA A 138 15.52 14.38 -14.41
C ALA A 138 15.77 12.95 -13.96
N GLY A 139 17.04 12.54 -13.89
CA GLY A 139 17.44 11.27 -13.28
C GLY A 139 17.18 10.02 -14.12
N ALA A 140 16.63 10.14 -15.33
CA ALA A 140 16.38 9.02 -16.23
C ALA A 140 17.64 8.20 -16.52
N ARG A 141 17.56 6.88 -16.43
CA ARG A 141 18.69 5.95 -16.65
C ARG A 141 18.22 4.64 -17.26
N ALA A 142 19.01 4.09 -18.17
CA ALA A 142 18.88 2.70 -18.59
C ALA A 142 19.57 1.78 -17.56
N ALA A 143 19.05 0.57 -17.38
CA ALA A 143 19.77 -0.48 -16.69
C ALA A 143 20.90 -1.03 -17.58
N VAL A 144 21.96 -1.54 -16.96
CA VAL A 144 23.04 -2.25 -17.66
C VAL A 144 23.06 -3.68 -17.14
N TYR A 145 22.73 -4.63 -18.01
CA TYR A 145 22.79 -6.04 -17.67
C TYR A 145 24.11 -6.64 -18.12
N ALA A 146 24.58 -7.61 -17.34
CA ALA A 146 25.79 -8.37 -17.58
C ALA A 146 25.49 -9.87 -17.58
N LEU A 147 25.99 -10.58 -18.59
CA LEU A 147 26.07 -12.04 -18.59
C LEU A 147 27.40 -12.45 -17.99
N PHE A 148 27.40 -13.29 -16.96
CA PHE A 148 28.61 -13.81 -16.30
C PHE A 148 29.05 -15.16 -16.85
N ASP A 149 30.22 -15.65 -16.44
CA ASP A 149 30.81 -16.90 -16.93
C ASP A 149 30.03 -18.18 -16.56
N ASP A 150 29.18 -18.09 -15.56
CA ASP A 150 28.29 -19.13 -15.07
C ASP A 150 26.88 -19.05 -15.64
N LYS A 151 26.68 -18.22 -16.67
CA LYS A 151 25.39 -17.97 -17.35
C LYS A 151 24.34 -17.24 -16.53
N VAL A 152 24.71 -16.69 -15.37
CA VAL A 152 23.85 -15.77 -14.63
C VAL A 152 23.79 -14.43 -15.37
N VAL A 153 22.61 -13.84 -15.44
CA VAL A 153 22.39 -12.47 -15.89
C VAL A 153 21.98 -11.63 -14.70
N ALA A 154 22.63 -10.48 -14.50
CA ALA A 154 22.25 -9.54 -13.45
C ALA A 154 22.49 -8.09 -13.89
N GLU A 155 21.83 -7.16 -13.21
CA GLU A 155 22.12 -5.74 -13.33
C GLU A 155 23.48 -5.41 -12.68
N ILE A 156 24.29 -4.58 -13.35
CA ILE A 156 25.56 -4.06 -12.83
C ILE A 156 25.51 -2.54 -12.68
N GLY A 157 26.09 -2.03 -11.59
CA GLY A 157 26.13 -0.60 -11.30
C GLY A 157 26.91 -0.28 -10.02
N ASP A 158 27.09 1.02 -9.74
CA ASP A 158 27.77 1.51 -8.53
C ASP A 158 26.86 2.31 -7.59
N ILE A 159 25.59 2.44 -7.96
CA ILE A 159 24.56 3.14 -7.19
C ILE A 159 23.31 2.28 -7.24
N TYR A 160 22.86 1.84 -6.07
CA TYR A 160 21.51 1.36 -5.93
C TYR A 160 20.58 2.52 -5.55
N VAL A 161 19.38 2.53 -6.12
CA VAL A 161 18.33 3.49 -5.79
C VAL A 161 17.13 2.67 -5.33
N GLY A 162 16.87 2.71 -4.02
CA GLY A 162 15.74 2.01 -3.41
C GLY A 162 14.41 2.64 -3.73
N ASP A 163 13.35 1.91 -3.45
CA ASP A 163 11.97 2.32 -3.73
C ASP A 163 11.56 3.55 -2.92
N ASN A 164 12.22 3.78 -1.77
CA ASN A 164 12.03 4.94 -0.88
C ASN A 164 12.90 6.16 -1.24
N GLU A 165 13.46 6.23 -2.45
CA GLU A 165 14.41 7.28 -2.88
C GLU A 165 15.77 7.25 -2.18
N GLU A 166 15.99 6.26 -1.32
CA GLU A 166 17.26 6.10 -0.64
C GLU A 166 18.32 5.61 -1.64
N ILE A 167 19.33 6.46 -1.84
CA ILE A 167 20.53 6.07 -2.56
C ILE A 167 21.39 5.28 -1.58
N VAL A 168 21.22 3.97 -1.56
CA VAL A 168 22.10 3.12 -0.76
C VAL A 168 23.42 2.95 -1.50
N LYS A 169 24.46 3.55 -0.94
CA LYS A 169 25.83 3.39 -1.42
C LYS A 169 26.46 2.21 -0.68
N TYR A 170 26.38 1.02 -1.27
CA TYR A 170 27.28 -0.06 -0.86
C TYR A 170 28.63 0.08 -1.56
N THR A 171 29.72 -0.17 -0.84
CA THR A 171 31.07 -0.02 -1.38
C THR A 171 31.66 -1.39 -1.70
N ILE A 172 31.81 -1.69 -3.00
CA ILE A 172 32.59 -2.81 -3.49
C ILE A 172 33.98 -2.33 -3.89
N THR A 173 35.03 -2.97 -3.36
CA THR A 173 36.41 -2.68 -3.79
C THR A 173 36.65 -3.23 -5.20
N ASN A 174 37.53 -2.58 -5.97
CA ASN A 174 37.76 -2.92 -7.38
C ASN A 174 36.46 -2.98 -8.20
N LYS A 175 35.57 -1.99 -7.99
CA LYS A 175 34.28 -1.96 -8.67
C LYS A 175 34.40 -2.01 -10.19
N VAL A 176 33.38 -2.58 -10.82
CA VAL A 176 33.20 -2.49 -12.27
C VAL A 176 33.09 -1.02 -12.66
N GLN A 177 33.89 -0.60 -13.64
CA GLN A 177 33.87 0.77 -14.14
C GLN A 177 32.96 0.85 -15.36
N ILE A 178 31.88 1.60 -15.27
CA ILE A 178 30.97 1.85 -16.40
C ILE A 178 31.22 3.27 -16.87
N LYS A 179 31.58 3.43 -18.14
CA LYS A 179 31.70 4.73 -18.81
C LYS A 179 30.61 4.87 -19.85
N TRP A 180 29.90 5.98 -19.79
CA TRP A 180 28.83 6.32 -20.71
C TRP A 180 29.30 7.32 -21.75
N LYS A 181 28.77 7.21 -22.96
CA LYS A 181 29.09 8.15 -24.05
C LYS A 181 27.89 8.31 -24.98
N CYS A 182 27.59 9.54 -25.36
CA CYS A 182 26.80 9.83 -26.55
C CYS A 182 27.67 10.64 -27.52
N THR A 183 28.12 10.03 -28.63
CA THR A 183 29.08 10.69 -29.54
C THR A 183 28.46 11.91 -30.22
N ALA A 184 27.21 11.80 -30.67
CA ALA A 184 26.52 12.89 -31.35
C ALA A 184 26.15 14.04 -30.38
N THR A 185 25.83 13.71 -29.14
CA THR A 185 25.35 14.68 -28.14
C THR A 185 25.98 14.43 -26.77
N PRO A 186 27.25 14.81 -26.53
CA PRO A 186 27.95 14.49 -25.29
C PRO A 186 27.25 14.97 -24.01
N ALA A 187 26.55 16.11 -24.07
CA ALA A 187 25.80 16.66 -22.94
C ALA A 187 24.47 15.92 -22.62
N LEU A 188 24.09 14.91 -23.42
CA LEU A 188 22.88 14.13 -23.18
C LEU A 188 23.03 13.16 -22.01
N ILE A 189 24.24 12.67 -21.75
CA ILE A 189 24.49 11.67 -20.72
C ILE A 189 25.74 12.03 -19.91
N ASN A 190 25.67 11.88 -18.58
CA ASN A 190 26.81 12.11 -17.71
C ASN A 190 27.55 10.81 -17.35
N ASP A 191 28.67 10.93 -16.63
CA ASP A 191 29.50 9.78 -16.22
C ASP A 191 28.78 8.74 -15.36
N SER A 192 27.68 9.12 -14.71
CA SER A 192 26.82 8.23 -13.92
C SER A 192 25.66 7.63 -14.70
N GLY A 193 25.65 7.80 -16.03
CA GLY A 193 24.59 7.31 -16.91
C GLY A 193 23.27 8.07 -16.85
N ARG A 194 23.20 9.21 -16.12
CA ARG A 194 21.97 10.04 -16.09
C ARG A 194 21.78 10.72 -17.44
N ILE A 195 20.61 10.53 -18.01
CA ILE A 195 20.17 11.14 -19.24
C ILE A 195 19.54 12.50 -18.92
N THR A 196 20.02 13.55 -19.58
CA THR A 196 19.51 14.92 -19.45
C THR A 196 18.93 15.37 -20.80
N PRO A 197 17.63 15.16 -21.04
CA PRO A 197 17.02 15.35 -22.35
C PRO A 197 17.13 16.80 -22.83
N GLY A 198 16.92 17.78 -21.94
CA GLY A 198 16.72 19.18 -22.33
C GLY A 198 15.50 19.31 -23.25
N ASN A 199 15.62 20.13 -24.30
CA ASN A 199 14.57 20.33 -25.31
C ASN A 199 14.79 19.46 -26.57
N ARG A 200 15.52 18.35 -26.45
CA ARG A 200 15.87 17.49 -27.58
C ARG A 200 14.74 16.49 -27.88
N PHE A 201 14.74 15.93 -29.08
CA PHE A 201 13.78 14.93 -29.56
C PHE A 201 14.49 13.86 -30.41
N GLY A 202 13.79 12.78 -30.72
CA GLY A 202 14.25 11.72 -31.63
C GLY A 202 15.17 10.69 -30.98
N ASN A 203 15.73 9.80 -31.80
CA ASN A 203 16.61 8.73 -31.36
C ASN A 203 18.07 9.20 -31.25
N HIS A 204 18.72 8.84 -30.16
CA HIS A 204 20.16 9.06 -29.93
C HIS A 204 20.80 7.74 -29.53
N VAL A 205 21.95 7.43 -30.13
CA VAL A 205 22.71 6.23 -29.76
C VAL A 205 23.58 6.53 -28.55
N LEU A 206 23.43 5.72 -27.52
CA LEU A 206 24.27 5.68 -26.33
C LEU A 206 25.24 4.52 -26.46
N GLY A 207 26.49 4.74 -26.05
CA GLY A 207 27.52 3.73 -25.91
C GLY A 207 27.90 3.57 -24.45
N ILE A 208 28.11 2.33 -24.04
CA ILE A 208 28.70 1.98 -22.76
C ILE A 208 30.02 1.27 -22.95
N THR A 209 30.99 1.55 -22.09
CA THR A 209 32.22 0.79 -21.94
C THR A 209 32.32 0.31 -20.50
N VAL A 210 32.32 -1.01 -20.32
CA VAL A 210 32.41 -1.68 -19.02
C VAL A 210 33.81 -2.24 -18.87
N LYS A 211 34.50 -1.88 -17.79
CA LYS A 211 35.86 -2.36 -17.47
C LYS A 211 35.93 -3.05 -16.12
N TYR A 212 36.58 -4.20 -16.09
CA TYR A 212 36.92 -4.93 -14.88
C TYR A 212 38.22 -5.72 -15.09
N GLY A 213 39.22 -5.52 -14.23
CA GLY A 213 40.56 -6.08 -14.43
C GLY A 213 41.15 -5.64 -15.78
N SER A 214 41.62 -6.60 -16.57
CA SER A 214 42.10 -6.38 -17.94
C SER A 214 40.98 -6.38 -18.99
N GLN A 215 39.76 -6.76 -18.61
CA GLN A 215 38.65 -6.91 -19.55
C GLN A 215 37.98 -5.56 -19.83
N THR A 216 37.70 -5.31 -21.11
CA THR A 216 36.89 -4.18 -21.58
C THR A 216 35.81 -4.70 -22.50
N LEU A 217 34.55 -4.42 -22.16
CA LEU A 217 33.37 -4.74 -22.95
C LEU A 217 32.67 -3.46 -23.39
N THR A 218 32.03 -3.49 -24.55
CA THR A 218 31.28 -2.35 -25.07
C THR A 218 29.91 -2.79 -25.55
N ALA A 219 28.92 -1.94 -25.35
CA ALA A 219 27.60 -2.11 -25.94
C ALA A 219 27.03 -0.76 -26.36
N THR A 220 26.01 -0.80 -27.21
CA THR A 220 25.23 0.36 -27.61
C THR A 220 23.77 0.12 -27.28
N GLY A 221 23.05 1.20 -27.03
CA GLY A 221 21.59 1.21 -26.92
C GLY A 221 21.05 2.53 -27.45
N THR A 222 19.74 2.61 -27.60
CA THR A 222 19.05 3.79 -28.13
C THR A 222 18.28 4.48 -27.03
N VAL A 223 18.40 5.81 -26.94
CA VAL A 223 17.47 6.63 -26.17
C VAL A 223 16.55 7.39 -27.12
N GLN A 224 15.24 7.24 -26.94
CA GLN A 224 14.21 7.99 -27.65
C GLN A 224 13.79 9.18 -26.79
N LEU A 225 14.09 10.39 -27.25
CA LEU A 225 13.66 11.61 -26.58
C LEU A 225 12.28 12.02 -27.08
N SER A 226 11.36 12.27 -26.16
CA SER A 226 9.94 12.57 -26.45
C SER A 226 9.45 13.77 -25.64
N ASP A 227 8.50 14.52 -26.17
CA ASP A 227 7.80 15.62 -25.48
C ASP A 227 6.39 15.24 -25.03
N ALA A 228 5.97 13.99 -25.22
CA ALA A 228 4.60 13.54 -24.95
C ALA A 228 4.14 13.73 -23.50
N LEU A 229 5.06 13.64 -22.52
CA LEU A 229 4.79 13.94 -21.11
C LEU A 229 5.38 15.29 -20.66
N SER A 230 5.65 16.21 -21.60
CA SER A 230 6.06 17.57 -21.25
C SER A 230 4.85 18.44 -20.91
N ALA A 231 5.08 19.51 -20.16
CA ALA A 231 4.05 20.53 -19.90
C ALA A 231 3.64 21.32 -21.15
N SER A 232 4.44 21.27 -22.22
CA SER A 232 4.19 21.93 -23.51
C SER A 232 3.45 21.05 -24.52
N GLN A 233 3.18 19.78 -24.19
CA GLN A 233 2.48 18.88 -25.09
C GLN A 233 1.06 19.42 -25.36
N THR A 234 0.59 19.31 -26.61
CA THR A 234 -0.77 19.73 -26.98
C THR A 234 -1.59 18.64 -27.67
N THR A 235 -0.98 17.49 -27.94
CA THR A 235 -1.55 16.41 -28.77
C THR A 235 -2.32 15.39 -27.96
N ILE A 236 -1.91 15.13 -26.71
CA ILE A 236 -2.59 14.18 -25.83
C ILE A 236 -3.75 14.89 -25.14
N LYS A 237 -4.94 14.36 -25.36
CA LYS A 237 -6.20 14.86 -24.81
C LYS A 237 -6.78 13.88 -23.80
N ALA A 238 -7.48 14.45 -22.83
CA ALA A 238 -8.35 13.69 -21.96
C ALA A 238 -9.73 13.54 -22.61
N GLU A 239 -10.22 12.31 -22.64
CA GLU A 239 -11.55 11.99 -23.14
C GLU A 239 -12.45 11.66 -21.96
N LEU A 240 -13.68 12.18 -21.99
CA LEU A 240 -14.69 11.77 -21.04
C LEU A 240 -15.18 10.36 -21.38
N ILE A 241 -15.25 9.47 -20.39
CA ILE A 241 -15.76 8.11 -20.60
C ILE A 241 -17.28 8.16 -20.75
N THR A 242 -17.77 8.02 -21.98
CA THR A 242 -19.18 8.18 -22.35
C THR A 242 -20.14 7.29 -21.55
N SER A 243 -19.70 6.07 -21.20
CA SER A 243 -20.52 5.14 -20.42
C SER A 243 -20.74 5.57 -18.96
N GLY A 244 -19.91 6.48 -18.43
CA GLY A 244 -19.95 6.93 -17.03
C GLY A 244 -21.08 7.89 -16.68
N LYS A 245 -21.83 8.41 -17.66
CA LYS A 245 -22.87 9.44 -17.43
C LYS A 245 -22.33 10.64 -16.66
N CYS A 246 -21.12 11.05 -17.03
CA CYS A 246 -20.38 12.14 -16.40
C CYS A 246 -21.05 13.51 -16.64
N PRO A 247 -20.98 14.45 -15.68
CA PRO A 247 -21.46 15.82 -15.89
C PRO A 247 -20.55 16.67 -16.79
N GLY A 248 -19.30 16.25 -17.04
CA GLY A 248 -18.37 16.90 -17.96
C GLY A 248 -17.58 18.08 -17.35
N PHE A 249 -16.95 18.86 -18.23
CA PHE A 249 -16.09 19.98 -17.86
C PHE A 249 -16.80 21.07 -17.02
N ASP A 250 -18.07 21.36 -17.32
CA ASP A 250 -18.87 22.38 -16.62
C ASP A 250 -18.92 22.16 -15.11
N LYS A 251 -18.79 20.91 -14.65
CA LYS A 251 -18.76 20.55 -13.23
C LYS A 251 -17.40 20.06 -12.74
N LEU A 252 -16.33 20.23 -13.51
CA LEU A 252 -14.97 19.79 -13.17
C LEU A 252 -14.59 20.19 -11.73
N ASN A 253 -14.88 21.44 -11.34
CA ASN A 253 -14.53 21.95 -10.02
C ASN A 253 -15.52 21.56 -8.91
N GLU A 254 -16.69 21.03 -9.25
CA GLU A 254 -17.77 20.71 -8.30
C GLU A 254 -17.84 19.23 -7.93
N VAL A 255 -17.50 18.35 -8.87
CA VAL A 255 -17.59 16.89 -8.69
C VAL A 255 -16.21 16.25 -8.66
N PRO A 256 -16.01 15.10 -8.00
CA PRO A 256 -14.78 14.32 -8.12
C PRO A 256 -14.46 13.98 -9.58
N ASN A 257 -13.19 14.01 -9.92
CA ASN A 257 -12.68 13.60 -11.22
C ASN A 257 -11.75 12.41 -11.04
N ILE A 258 -12.00 11.33 -11.76
CA ILE A 258 -11.14 10.14 -11.79
C ILE A 258 -10.46 10.09 -13.16
N LEU A 259 -9.14 10.05 -13.18
CA LEU A 259 -8.34 10.01 -14.40
C LEU A 259 -7.72 8.63 -14.58
N PHE A 260 -8.02 7.96 -15.69
CA PHE A 260 -7.35 6.73 -16.10
C PHE A 260 -6.23 7.03 -17.10
N LEU A 261 -5.04 6.49 -16.84
CA LEU A 261 -3.86 6.55 -17.69
C LEU A 261 -3.52 5.16 -18.21
N ALA A 262 -3.17 5.08 -19.48
CA ALA A 262 -2.79 3.82 -20.12
C ALA A 262 -1.30 3.53 -19.90
N GLU A 263 -0.96 2.47 -19.17
CA GLU A 263 0.42 1.99 -19.04
C GLU A 263 0.56 0.57 -19.60
N GLY A 264 1.61 0.35 -20.39
CA GLY A 264 1.81 -0.91 -21.10
C GLY A 264 0.79 -1.16 -22.21
N PHE A 265 0.02 -0.15 -22.65
CA PHE A 265 -0.88 -0.27 -23.80
C PHE A 265 -0.22 0.32 -25.05
N THR A 266 -0.07 -0.49 -26.10
CA THR A 266 0.29 -0.01 -27.44
C THR A 266 -0.93 0.41 -28.28
N ASN A 267 -2.14 0.01 -27.88
CA ASN A 267 -3.39 0.21 -28.63
C ASN A 267 -4.45 1.00 -27.83
N SER A 268 -4.81 2.19 -28.33
CA SER A 268 -5.81 3.08 -27.70
C SER A 268 -7.23 2.52 -27.70
N THR A 269 -7.58 1.72 -28.71
CA THR A 269 -8.92 1.13 -28.86
C THR A 269 -9.16 0.09 -27.77
N ALA A 270 -8.17 -0.77 -27.52
CA ALA A 270 -8.27 -1.79 -26.47
C ALA A 270 -8.39 -1.16 -25.07
N PHE A 271 -7.56 -0.15 -24.78
CA PHE A 271 -7.65 0.64 -23.55
C PHE A 271 -9.04 1.29 -23.39
N GLY A 272 -9.52 1.96 -24.43
CA GLY A 272 -10.82 2.62 -24.43
C GLY A 272 -11.98 1.66 -24.20
N GLN A 273 -12.00 0.50 -24.88
CA GLN A 273 -13.04 -0.52 -24.74
C GLN A 273 -13.10 -1.11 -23.33
N LEU A 274 -11.94 -1.41 -22.74
CA LEU A 274 -11.85 -1.93 -21.37
C LEU A 274 -12.44 -0.95 -20.36
N LEU A 275 -12.07 0.33 -20.46
CA LEU A 275 -12.57 1.38 -19.58
C LEU A 275 -14.05 1.66 -19.78
N ASP A 276 -14.51 1.75 -21.03
CA ASP A 276 -15.92 1.96 -21.33
C ASP A 276 -16.76 0.82 -20.75
N ASN A 277 -16.29 -0.43 -20.84
CA ASN A 277 -16.93 -1.60 -20.23
C ASN A 277 -16.91 -1.56 -18.70
N TYR A 278 -15.76 -1.26 -18.10
CA TYR A 278 -15.62 -1.20 -16.64
C TYR A 278 -16.49 -0.10 -16.03
N VAL A 279 -16.40 1.12 -16.55
CA VAL A 279 -17.16 2.26 -16.05
C VAL A 279 -18.65 2.07 -16.30
N SER A 280 -19.04 1.49 -17.44
CA SER A 280 -20.44 1.11 -17.70
C SER A 280 -20.95 0.19 -16.60
N ASP A 281 -20.21 -0.87 -16.27
CA ASP A 281 -20.58 -1.80 -15.21
C ASP A 281 -20.65 -1.09 -13.84
N LEU A 282 -19.65 -0.27 -13.54
CA LEU A 282 -19.53 0.48 -12.28
C LEU A 282 -20.77 1.36 -12.04
N VAL A 283 -21.22 2.12 -13.04
CA VAL A 283 -22.36 3.04 -12.89
C VAL A 283 -23.72 2.40 -13.19
N SER A 284 -23.80 1.24 -13.83
CA SER A 284 -25.09 0.64 -14.21
C SER A 284 -25.53 -0.51 -13.31
N LYS A 285 -24.60 -1.27 -12.72
CA LYS A 285 -24.92 -2.48 -11.97
C LYS A 285 -25.23 -2.18 -10.51
N LYS A 286 -26.15 -2.95 -9.94
CA LYS A 286 -26.53 -2.86 -8.51
C LYS A 286 -25.40 -3.32 -7.58
N ILE A 287 -24.51 -4.18 -8.10
CA ILE A 287 -23.43 -4.82 -7.35
C ILE A 287 -22.28 -3.85 -7.05
N SER A 288 -22.15 -2.80 -7.86
CA SER A 288 -21.22 -1.68 -7.68
C SER A 288 -21.89 -0.49 -7.00
N SER A 289 -22.97 -0.70 -6.25
CA SER A 289 -23.59 0.38 -5.50
C SER A 289 -22.63 0.91 -4.43
N PRO A 290 -22.43 2.24 -4.32
CA PRO A 290 -23.39 3.27 -4.71
C PRO A 290 -23.02 4.05 -5.98
N PHE A 291 -22.03 3.62 -6.77
CA PHE A 291 -21.69 4.29 -8.03
C PHE A 291 -22.90 4.42 -8.97
N ASN A 292 -23.80 3.43 -8.95
CA ASN A 292 -25.04 3.47 -9.69
C ASN A 292 -26.02 4.59 -9.27
N LEU A 293 -25.95 5.05 -8.02
CA LEU A 293 -26.75 6.17 -7.48
C LEU A 293 -26.09 7.53 -7.75
N LEU A 294 -24.78 7.53 -8.02
CA LEU A 294 -23.95 8.73 -8.20
C LEU A 294 -23.77 9.14 -9.67
N LYS A 295 -24.62 8.65 -10.57
CA LYS A 295 -24.63 9.08 -11.99
C LYS A 295 -24.75 10.60 -12.06
N GLY A 296 -23.90 11.24 -12.87
CA GLY A 296 -23.85 12.70 -12.99
C GLY A 296 -23.13 13.42 -11.84
N SER A 297 -22.56 12.69 -10.88
CA SER A 297 -21.87 13.24 -9.70
C SER A 297 -20.37 12.93 -9.67
N ILE A 298 -19.85 12.28 -10.71
CA ILE A 298 -18.43 11.94 -10.87
C ILE A 298 -18.09 12.09 -12.35
N ASN A 299 -16.93 12.67 -12.65
CA ASN A 299 -16.34 12.60 -13.97
C ASN A 299 -15.32 11.46 -14.04
N TYR A 300 -15.41 10.67 -15.09
CA TYR A 300 -14.41 9.66 -15.44
C TYR A 300 -13.72 10.07 -16.74
N TRP A 301 -12.42 10.33 -16.66
CA TRP A 301 -11.57 10.75 -17.76
C TRP A 301 -10.62 9.62 -18.13
N LYS A 302 -10.32 9.46 -19.42
CA LYS A 302 -9.25 8.58 -19.90
C LYS A 302 -8.24 9.38 -20.72
N VAL A 303 -6.97 9.10 -20.53
CA VAL A 303 -5.86 9.66 -21.30
C VAL A 303 -5.01 8.52 -21.80
N PHE A 304 -4.88 8.41 -23.12
CA PHE A 304 -4.04 7.41 -23.75
C PHE A 304 -2.65 8.01 -24.04
N VAL A 305 -1.64 7.53 -23.33
CA VAL A 305 -0.24 7.75 -23.66
C VAL A 305 0.29 6.44 -24.26
N PRO A 306 0.70 6.40 -25.53
CA PRO A 306 1.11 5.16 -26.15
C PRO A 306 2.40 4.64 -25.50
N SER A 307 2.36 3.41 -25.00
CA SER A 307 3.57 2.65 -24.71
C SER A 307 4.16 2.12 -26.00
N ARG A 308 5.49 1.92 -26.06
CA ARG A 308 6.14 1.32 -27.22
C ARG A 308 6.11 -0.20 -27.16
N GLU A 309 6.03 -0.75 -25.96
CA GLU A 309 5.90 -2.17 -25.68
C GLU A 309 4.69 -2.41 -24.77
N ASP A 310 4.03 -3.56 -24.93
CA ASP A 310 2.97 -4.00 -24.02
C ASP A 310 3.57 -4.63 -22.77
N GLY A 311 2.95 -4.52 -21.59
CA GLY A 311 3.46 -5.12 -20.35
C GLY A 311 4.09 -4.13 -19.36
N LEU A 312 4.78 -4.66 -18.35
CA LEU A 312 5.55 -3.90 -17.36
C LEU A 312 7.00 -4.39 -17.28
N THR A 313 7.86 -3.64 -16.59
CA THR A 313 9.22 -4.11 -16.28
C THR A 313 9.20 -5.02 -15.05
N TYR A 314 9.74 -6.23 -15.20
CA TYR A 314 10.02 -7.14 -14.08
C TYR A 314 11.51 -7.08 -13.75
N ARG A 315 11.85 -6.91 -12.47
CA ARG A 315 13.23 -6.66 -12.02
C ARG A 315 13.91 -7.88 -11.41
N SER A 316 13.28 -9.05 -11.52
CA SER A 316 13.73 -10.28 -10.88
C SER A 316 14.27 -11.29 -11.86
N VAL A 317 15.15 -12.13 -11.31
CA VAL A 317 15.45 -13.42 -11.88
C VAL A 317 14.26 -14.35 -11.64
N LEU A 318 13.80 -14.94 -12.73
CA LEU A 318 12.72 -15.91 -12.80
C LEU A 318 13.31 -17.29 -13.03
N GLU A 319 12.79 -18.29 -12.33
CA GLU A 319 12.98 -19.70 -12.71
C GLU A 319 12.24 -19.92 -14.04
N VAL A 320 12.88 -20.52 -15.04
CA VAL A 320 12.28 -20.69 -16.37
C VAL A 320 12.11 -22.15 -16.75
N LEU A 321 10.94 -22.45 -17.30
CA LEU A 321 10.59 -23.75 -17.86
C LEU A 321 10.20 -23.57 -19.31
N GLU A 322 10.75 -24.38 -20.21
CA GLU A 322 10.29 -24.40 -21.60
C GLU A 322 8.95 -25.14 -21.69
N THR A 323 7.91 -24.43 -22.13
CA THR A 323 6.55 -24.97 -22.18
C THR A 323 6.06 -25.19 -23.61
N GLU A 324 6.54 -24.40 -24.56
CA GLU A 324 6.21 -24.49 -25.98
C GLU A 324 7.46 -24.14 -26.81
N PRO A 325 7.53 -24.52 -28.10
CA PRO A 325 8.64 -24.12 -28.96
C PRO A 325 8.83 -22.59 -28.96
N ASN A 326 10.03 -22.14 -28.60
CA ASN A 326 10.42 -20.73 -28.47
C ASN A 326 9.65 -19.92 -27.41
N ARG A 327 9.08 -20.58 -26.40
CA ARG A 327 8.46 -19.93 -25.25
C ARG A 327 8.82 -20.60 -23.94
N MET A 328 9.10 -19.78 -22.95
CA MET A 328 9.32 -20.20 -21.57
C MET A 328 8.28 -19.58 -20.65
N VAL A 329 7.98 -20.28 -19.57
CA VAL A 329 7.25 -19.75 -18.44
C VAL A 329 8.23 -19.37 -17.34
N GLY A 330 8.18 -18.13 -16.90
CA GLY A 330 8.90 -17.56 -15.77
C GLY A 330 8.09 -17.67 -14.47
N LEU A 331 8.68 -18.33 -13.49
CA LEU A 331 8.18 -18.52 -12.13
C LEU A 331 9.01 -17.72 -11.14
N ARG A 332 8.40 -17.38 -10.01
CA ARG A 332 9.12 -16.77 -8.88
C ARG A 332 10.22 -17.71 -8.40
N ALA A 333 11.44 -17.19 -8.23
CA ALA A 333 12.52 -17.93 -7.61
C ALA A 333 12.16 -18.30 -6.17
N LYS A 334 12.42 -19.55 -5.77
CA LYS A 334 12.17 -20.04 -4.41
C LYS A 334 13.00 -19.27 -3.40
N VAL A 335 12.39 -18.99 -2.25
CA VAL A 335 12.99 -18.24 -1.15
C VAL A 335 13.64 -19.21 -0.18
N ALA A 336 14.86 -18.92 0.29
CA ALA A 336 15.55 -19.79 1.23
C ALA A 336 14.93 -19.68 2.64
N THR A 337 14.54 -20.82 3.22
CA THR A 337 13.85 -20.87 4.52
C THR A 337 14.63 -21.74 5.49
N LYS A 338 14.93 -21.24 6.70
CA LYS A 338 15.60 -22.03 7.73
C LYS A 338 14.73 -23.25 8.10
N PRO A 339 15.28 -24.49 8.08
CA PRO A 339 14.48 -25.65 8.46
C PRO A 339 14.11 -25.63 9.95
N ALA A 340 12.90 -26.08 10.26
CA ALA A 340 12.44 -26.26 11.64
C ALA A 340 13.12 -27.45 12.34
N SER A 341 13.59 -28.43 11.58
CA SER A 341 14.26 -29.64 12.07
C SER A 341 15.64 -29.82 11.43
N ALA A 342 16.60 -30.38 12.17
CA ALA A 342 17.90 -30.77 11.62
C ALA A 342 17.82 -32.04 10.74
N ASP A 343 16.70 -32.78 10.80
CA ASP A 343 16.45 -33.97 10.00
C ASP A 343 16.13 -33.61 8.55
N ALA A 344 17.10 -33.82 7.66
CA ALA A 344 16.99 -33.51 6.25
C ALA A 344 15.93 -34.31 5.50
N SER A 345 15.38 -35.38 6.09
CA SER A 345 14.30 -36.16 5.47
C SER A 345 12.96 -35.40 5.46
N THR A 346 12.85 -34.34 6.27
CA THR A 346 11.66 -33.49 6.38
C THR A 346 11.77 -32.17 5.62
N TRP A 347 12.91 -31.95 4.95
CA TRP A 347 13.20 -30.66 4.29
C TRP A 347 12.46 -30.50 2.97
N THR A 348 12.19 -29.24 2.62
CA THR A 348 11.77 -28.82 1.27
C THR A 348 12.96 -28.27 0.45
N ALA A 349 12.71 -27.89 -0.80
CA ALA A 349 13.72 -27.24 -1.64
C ALA A 349 14.19 -25.90 -1.03
N GLU A 350 13.27 -25.12 -0.48
CA GLU A 350 13.52 -23.86 0.24
C GLU A 350 14.45 -24.07 1.44
N ASN A 351 14.28 -25.19 2.16
CA ASN A 351 15.19 -25.56 3.26
C ASN A 351 16.58 -25.91 2.77
N LEU A 352 16.71 -26.56 1.62
CA LEU A 352 18.01 -26.87 1.03
C LEU A 352 18.73 -25.58 0.59
N LEU A 353 18.02 -24.64 -0.03
CA LEU A 353 18.56 -23.33 -0.45
C LEU A 353 19.21 -22.56 0.71
N TYR A 354 18.70 -22.71 1.93
CA TYR A 354 19.28 -22.12 3.14
C TYR A 354 20.76 -22.54 3.37
N PHE A 355 21.14 -23.75 2.99
CA PHE A 355 22.52 -24.21 3.18
C PHE A 355 23.39 -23.99 1.94
N VAL A 356 22.82 -24.26 0.77
CA VAL A 356 23.62 -24.42 -0.47
C VAL A 356 23.50 -23.23 -1.43
N GLY A 357 22.60 -22.28 -1.16
CA GLY A 357 22.30 -21.18 -2.09
C GLY A 357 21.52 -21.65 -3.32
N VAL A 358 21.25 -20.72 -4.24
CA VAL A 358 20.59 -21.06 -5.51
C VAL A 358 21.58 -21.68 -6.50
N PRO A 359 21.15 -22.63 -7.33
CA PRO A 359 22.03 -23.21 -8.36
C PRO A 359 22.26 -22.21 -9.50
N VAL A 360 23.35 -22.40 -10.23
CA VAL A 360 23.56 -21.78 -11.54
C VAL A 360 23.50 -22.84 -12.64
N ARG A 361 23.34 -22.44 -13.90
CA ARG A 361 23.15 -23.38 -15.03
C ARG A 361 24.19 -24.51 -15.10
N ASN A 362 25.45 -24.18 -14.78
CA ASN A 362 26.52 -25.19 -14.76
C ASN A 362 26.30 -26.29 -13.71
N ASP A 363 25.59 -26.02 -12.62
CA ASP A 363 25.30 -26.98 -11.55
C ASP A 363 24.28 -28.05 -11.96
N ALA A 364 23.44 -27.76 -12.96
CA ALA A 364 22.44 -28.69 -13.48
C ALA A 364 23.05 -29.98 -14.03
N THR A 365 24.31 -29.93 -14.48
CA THR A 365 25.01 -31.07 -15.11
C THR A 365 26.02 -31.75 -14.18
N VAL A 366 26.26 -31.21 -12.97
CA VAL A 366 27.25 -31.77 -12.03
C VAL A 366 26.72 -33.07 -11.44
N GLY A 367 27.40 -34.20 -11.67
CA GLY A 367 26.98 -35.50 -11.14
C GLY A 367 26.92 -35.57 -9.61
N ASN A 368 26.06 -36.45 -9.06
CA ASN A 368 25.80 -36.55 -7.61
C ASN A 368 27.06 -36.72 -6.76
N THR A 369 28.02 -37.56 -7.18
CA THR A 369 29.27 -37.77 -6.43
C THR A 369 30.08 -36.48 -6.31
N ALA A 370 30.23 -35.73 -7.41
CA ALA A 370 30.98 -34.48 -7.42
C ALA A 370 30.26 -33.39 -6.63
N LEU A 371 28.93 -33.30 -6.76
CA LEU A 371 28.12 -32.33 -6.02
C LEU A 371 28.11 -32.62 -4.52
N ARG A 372 27.98 -33.88 -4.11
CA ARG A 372 28.05 -34.29 -2.70
C ARG A 372 29.39 -33.90 -2.10
N LEU A 373 30.50 -34.22 -2.78
CA LEU A 373 31.84 -33.86 -2.33
C LEU A 373 32.01 -32.33 -2.28
N ARG A 374 31.42 -31.59 -3.24
CA ARG A 374 31.42 -30.14 -3.19
C ARG A 374 30.70 -29.64 -1.94
N TRP A 375 29.48 -30.09 -1.67
CA TRP A 375 28.71 -29.63 -0.51
C TRP A 375 29.36 -30.03 0.82
N GLU A 376 29.98 -31.19 0.91
CA GLU A 376 30.79 -31.61 2.05
C GLU A 376 31.94 -30.63 2.35
N ASN A 377 32.56 -30.07 1.32
CA ASN A 377 33.68 -29.13 1.45
C ASN A 377 33.27 -27.65 1.54
N THR A 378 32.05 -27.32 1.13
CA THR A 378 31.63 -25.92 0.92
C THR A 378 30.44 -25.51 1.76
N THR A 379 29.73 -26.42 2.43
CA THR A 379 28.51 -26.09 3.18
C THR A 379 28.65 -26.48 4.64
N LYS A 380 27.70 -26.06 5.46
CA LYS A 380 27.56 -26.48 6.87
C LYS A 380 26.77 -27.78 7.05
N LEU A 381 26.48 -28.52 5.96
CA LEU A 381 25.77 -29.78 6.02
C LEU A 381 26.64 -30.87 6.67
N THR A 382 26.02 -31.67 7.55
CA THR A 382 26.66 -32.85 8.14
C THR A 382 26.70 -34.02 7.17
N ALA A 383 27.60 -34.98 7.40
CA ALA A 383 27.65 -36.22 6.60
C ALA A 383 26.30 -36.95 6.56
N ALA A 384 25.61 -37.06 7.71
CA ALA A 384 24.30 -37.71 7.80
C ALA A 384 23.23 -36.97 6.95
N GLN A 385 23.23 -35.64 6.98
CA GLN A 385 22.31 -34.86 6.13
C GLN A 385 22.63 -35.05 4.65
N LEU A 386 23.91 -35.06 4.27
CA LEU A 386 24.31 -35.35 2.90
C LEU A 386 23.88 -36.75 2.44
N ASP A 387 24.00 -37.75 3.32
CA ASP A 387 23.57 -39.12 2.99
C ASP A 387 22.05 -39.21 2.76
N VAL A 388 21.25 -38.43 3.50
CA VAL A 388 19.80 -38.31 3.26
C VAL A 388 19.52 -37.57 1.95
N LEU A 389 20.13 -36.40 1.73
CA LEU A 389 19.89 -35.56 0.56
C LEU A 389 20.26 -36.27 -0.76
N PHE A 390 21.36 -37.01 -0.76
CA PHE A 390 21.81 -37.81 -1.91
C PHE A 390 21.27 -39.24 -1.91
N GLY A 391 20.44 -39.59 -0.91
CA GLY A 391 19.75 -40.86 -0.85
C GLY A 391 18.72 -41.01 -1.98
N PRO A 392 18.38 -42.26 -2.35
CA PRO A 392 17.52 -42.54 -3.50
C PRO A 392 16.08 -42.00 -3.37
N THR A 393 15.65 -41.62 -2.16
CA THR A 393 14.27 -41.22 -1.85
C THR A 393 14.07 -39.71 -1.68
N SER A 394 15.13 -38.90 -1.59
CA SER A 394 14.98 -37.48 -1.23
C SER A 394 14.39 -36.62 -2.35
N GLY A 395 14.85 -36.78 -3.59
CA GLY A 395 14.45 -35.92 -4.73
C GLY A 395 14.90 -34.45 -4.62
N LEU A 396 15.30 -33.94 -3.44
CA LEU A 396 15.64 -32.54 -3.20
C LEU A 396 16.83 -32.04 -4.01
N VAL A 397 17.86 -32.87 -4.19
CA VAL A 397 19.02 -32.50 -5.06
C VAL A 397 18.59 -32.32 -6.52
N ALA A 398 17.66 -33.15 -7.00
CA ALA A 398 17.11 -33.00 -8.35
C ALA A 398 16.23 -31.75 -8.46
N SER A 399 15.39 -31.49 -7.45
CA SER A 399 14.60 -30.26 -7.38
C SER A 399 15.47 -29.01 -7.25
N TRP A 400 16.60 -29.07 -6.56
CA TRP A 400 17.53 -27.95 -6.54
C TRP A 400 18.11 -27.73 -7.94
N ARG A 401 18.58 -28.78 -8.61
CA ARG A 401 19.12 -28.65 -9.97
C ARG A 401 18.11 -28.11 -10.99
N SER A 402 16.80 -28.39 -10.85
CA SER A 402 15.80 -27.83 -11.77
C SER A 402 15.72 -26.30 -11.67
N ASP A 403 16.05 -25.74 -10.50
CA ASP A 403 16.00 -24.29 -10.26
C ASP A 403 17.24 -23.57 -10.84
N ALA A 404 18.14 -24.30 -11.51
CA ALA A 404 19.37 -23.75 -12.11
C ALA A 404 19.09 -22.90 -13.36
N GLU A 405 17.95 -23.11 -14.00
CA GLU A 405 17.51 -22.36 -15.16
C GLU A 405 16.79 -21.09 -14.72
N CYS A 406 17.58 -20.02 -14.61
CA CYS A 406 17.14 -18.71 -14.14
C CYS A 406 17.33 -17.67 -15.26
N ARG A 407 16.42 -16.70 -15.41
CA ARG A 407 16.53 -15.58 -16.37
C ARG A 407 16.10 -14.26 -15.76
N LEU A 408 16.82 -13.18 -16.07
CA LEU A 408 16.39 -11.81 -15.82
C LEU A 408 15.86 -11.25 -17.14
N PRO A 409 14.54 -11.04 -17.31
CA PRO A 409 14.00 -10.47 -18.53
C PRO A 409 14.47 -9.03 -18.73
N ASP A 410 14.64 -8.64 -19.98
CA ASP A 410 14.85 -7.24 -20.33
C ASP A 410 13.71 -6.37 -19.79
N ALA A 411 14.06 -5.17 -19.32
CA ALA A 411 13.10 -4.15 -18.99
C ALA A 411 12.33 -3.73 -20.25
N LYS A 412 11.13 -3.19 -20.07
CA LYS A 412 10.25 -2.73 -21.16
C LYS A 412 10.24 -1.21 -21.28
N ASP A 413 10.11 -0.72 -22.51
CA ASP A 413 9.94 0.68 -22.84
C ASP A 413 8.48 1.10 -22.89
N THR A 414 7.89 1.23 -21.69
CA THR A 414 6.51 1.65 -21.51
C THR A 414 6.40 3.17 -21.30
N ALA A 415 5.19 3.70 -21.42
CA ALA A 415 4.93 5.14 -21.36
C ALA A 415 5.42 5.76 -20.04
N PHE A 416 5.17 5.10 -18.91
CA PHE A 416 5.57 5.60 -17.58
C PHE A 416 6.72 4.80 -16.96
N GLY A 417 7.12 3.67 -17.55
CA GLY A 417 8.20 2.83 -17.00
C GLY A 417 7.85 2.27 -15.64
N ILE A 418 6.60 1.81 -15.47
CA ILE A 418 6.14 1.15 -14.25
C ILE A 418 6.77 -0.24 -14.15
N SER A 419 7.15 -0.62 -12.93
CA SER A 419 7.75 -1.91 -12.65
C SER A 419 6.96 -2.68 -11.59
N VAL A 420 6.99 -4.00 -11.68
CA VAL A 420 6.65 -4.87 -10.55
C VAL A 420 7.91 -5.03 -9.72
N ASN A 421 7.82 -4.73 -8.41
CA ASN A 421 8.92 -4.74 -7.44
C ASN A 421 9.32 -6.16 -7.05
N ASP A 422 9.65 -6.91 -8.07
CA ASP A 422 10.06 -8.29 -8.00
C ASP A 422 11.57 -8.24 -8.10
N TYR A 423 12.28 -8.24 -6.98
CA TYR A 423 13.72 -8.50 -7.01
C TYR A 423 14.01 -9.83 -6.32
N THR A 424 15.14 -10.44 -6.67
CA THR A 424 15.55 -11.79 -6.27
C THR A 424 15.98 -11.95 -4.82
N ALA A 425 15.74 -10.91 -4.01
CA ALA A 425 16.10 -10.84 -2.61
C ALA A 425 15.75 -12.16 -1.90
N VAL A 426 16.74 -12.71 -1.19
CA VAL A 426 16.50 -13.90 -0.32
C VAL A 426 15.53 -13.56 0.79
N GLU A 427 15.59 -12.33 1.29
CA GLU A 427 14.57 -11.85 2.20
C GLU A 427 13.40 -11.35 1.36
N GLN A 428 12.20 -11.87 1.63
CA GLN A 428 11.00 -11.25 1.09
C GLN A 428 10.93 -9.86 1.74
N ASP A 429 11.27 -8.80 1.01
CA ASP A 429 10.56 -7.57 1.29
C ASP A 429 9.07 -7.91 1.10
N GLY A 430 8.18 -7.46 1.98
CA GLY A 430 6.74 -7.78 1.86
C GLY A 430 6.10 -7.19 0.59
N GLN A 431 6.90 -6.81 -0.42
CA GLN A 431 6.57 -5.99 -1.57
C GLN A 431 7.01 -6.64 -2.90
N TYR A 432 7.36 -7.93 -2.92
CA TYR A 432 7.74 -8.68 -4.14
C TYR A 432 6.80 -8.50 -5.34
N ASN A 433 5.49 -8.38 -5.10
CA ASN A 433 4.50 -8.16 -6.16
C ASN A 433 4.09 -6.68 -6.27
N LEU A 434 4.65 -5.77 -5.49
CA LEU A 434 4.20 -4.39 -5.43
C LEU A 434 4.45 -3.70 -6.76
N ILE A 435 3.42 -3.13 -7.36
CA ILE A 435 3.57 -2.34 -8.59
C ILE A 435 3.91 -0.92 -8.20
N ASN A 436 5.03 -0.37 -8.68
CA ASN A 436 5.41 1.00 -8.37
C ASN A 436 6.15 1.68 -9.54
N PHE A 437 6.35 3.00 -9.44
CA PHE A 437 7.20 3.73 -10.38
C PHE A 437 8.66 3.28 -10.24
N ASP A 438 9.31 2.91 -11.35
CA ASP A 438 10.77 2.72 -11.35
C ASP A 438 11.47 4.07 -11.18
N LYS A 439 12.27 4.24 -10.13
CA LYS A 439 13.02 5.47 -9.81
C LYS A 439 13.98 5.93 -10.92
N ARG A 440 14.31 5.07 -11.89
CA ARG A 440 15.13 5.38 -13.07
C ARG A 440 14.29 5.86 -14.26
N ARG A 441 12.95 5.78 -14.14
CA ARG A 441 11.93 6.11 -15.14
C ARG A 441 11.05 7.25 -14.63
N VAL A 442 9.85 7.40 -15.18
CA VAL A 442 8.93 8.50 -14.83
C VAL A 442 8.58 8.39 -13.36
N GLN A 443 8.54 9.54 -12.68
CA GLN A 443 8.11 9.67 -11.30
C GLN A 443 6.87 10.54 -11.21
N ARG A 444 6.13 10.40 -10.11
CA ARG A 444 4.86 11.11 -9.93
C ARG A 444 5.02 12.63 -9.97
N ASP A 445 6.08 13.15 -9.36
CA ASP A 445 6.39 14.59 -9.33
C ASP A 445 6.67 15.17 -10.73
N PHE A 446 7.36 14.42 -11.60
CA PHE A 446 7.60 14.81 -12.98
C PHE A 446 6.30 15.00 -13.78
N LEU A 447 5.27 14.19 -13.47
CA LEU A 447 4.01 14.22 -14.19
C LEU A 447 3.21 15.50 -13.97
N ASP A 448 3.50 16.32 -12.96
CA ASP A 448 2.69 17.49 -12.65
C ASP A 448 2.66 18.54 -13.77
N GLY A 449 3.77 18.70 -14.49
CA GLY A 449 3.81 19.55 -15.68
C GLY A 449 2.86 19.05 -16.77
N PHE A 450 2.92 17.75 -17.07
CA PHE A 450 2.02 17.09 -18.02
C PHE A 450 0.56 17.19 -17.57
N MET A 451 0.27 16.73 -16.34
CA MET A 451 -1.06 16.72 -15.76
C MET A 451 -1.64 18.12 -15.76
N GLY A 452 -0.93 19.13 -15.28
CA GLY A 452 -1.40 20.52 -15.24
C GLY A 452 -1.71 21.12 -16.61
N SER A 453 -1.09 20.61 -17.68
CA SER A 453 -1.33 21.03 -19.06
C SER A 453 -2.49 20.30 -19.76
N LEU A 454 -3.01 19.21 -19.17
CA LEU A 454 -4.00 18.35 -19.82
C LEU A 454 -5.27 19.12 -20.17
N LYS A 455 -5.70 18.93 -21.42
CA LYS A 455 -6.94 19.48 -21.96
C LYS A 455 -7.87 18.37 -22.41
N ASP A 456 -9.17 18.62 -22.34
CA ASP A 456 -10.16 17.73 -22.96
C ASP A 456 -10.18 17.87 -24.50
N THR A 457 -11.04 17.09 -25.16
CA THR A 457 -11.23 17.12 -26.62
C THR A 457 -11.72 18.46 -27.16
N ASP A 458 -12.35 19.28 -26.32
CA ASP A 458 -12.83 20.63 -26.66
C ASP A 458 -11.82 21.72 -26.30
N ASN A 459 -10.60 21.33 -25.92
CA ASN A 459 -9.49 22.19 -25.49
C ASN A 459 -9.70 22.94 -24.17
N ASN A 460 -10.66 22.52 -23.34
CA ASN A 460 -10.81 23.02 -21.99
C ASN A 460 -9.68 22.49 -21.10
N LEU A 461 -9.13 23.35 -20.23
CA LEU A 461 -8.04 22.98 -19.33
C LEU A 461 -8.58 22.22 -18.11
N ILE A 462 -8.38 20.90 -18.08
CA ILE A 462 -8.84 20.04 -16.98
C ILE A 462 -7.74 19.69 -15.99
N GLY A 463 -6.51 19.68 -16.48
CA GLY A 463 -5.31 19.21 -15.80
C GLY A 463 -5.07 19.68 -14.36
N PRO A 464 -5.30 20.97 -14.02
CA PRO A 464 -5.00 21.50 -12.71
C PRO A 464 -5.64 20.77 -11.52
N VAL A 465 -6.75 20.06 -11.72
CA VAL A 465 -7.36 19.28 -10.63
C VAL A 465 -6.56 18.02 -10.26
N PHE A 466 -5.62 17.58 -11.10
CA PHE A 466 -4.84 16.36 -10.94
C PHE A 466 -3.37 16.59 -10.50
N VAL A 467 -2.94 17.84 -10.33
CA VAL A 467 -1.54 18.16 -9.99
C VAL A 467 -1.25 17.88 -8.51
N MET A 468 -0.18 17.13 -8.20
CA MET A 468 0.19 16.77 -6.83
C MET A 468 0.88 17.92 -6.12
N ASP A 469 1.94 18.47 -6.69
CA ASP A 469 2.72 19.55 -6.08
C ASP A 469 2.90 20.68 -7.11
N THR A 470 2.27 21.83 -6.86
CA THR A 470 2.62 23.04 -7.60
C THR A 470 3.75 23.78 -6.90
N PRO A 471 4.58 24.57 -7.61
CA PRO A 471 5.54 25.49 -6.97
C PRO A 471 4.89 26.46 -5.95
N ALA A 472 3.58 26.70 -6.06
CA ALA A 472 2.80 27.51 -5.12
C ALA A 472 2.29 26.72 -3.90
N GLY A 473 2.55 25.42 -3.82
CA GLY A 473 2.08 24.52 -2.75
C GLY A 473 0.59 24.15 -2.85
N ASN A 474 -0.09 24.53 -3.92
CA ASN A 474 -1.51 24.20 -4.11
C ASN A 474 -1.62 22.87 -4.87
N ARG A 475 -2.21 21.85 -4.23
CA ARG A 475 -2.55 20.58 -4.87
C ARG A 475 -3.88 20.71 -5.62
N GLY A 476 -4.02 19.97 -6.71
CA GLY A 476 -5.32 19.77 -7.35
C GLY A 476 -6.26 18.97 -6.44
N LYS A 477 -7.56 19.23 -6.49
CA LYS A 477 -8.54 18.58 -5.57
C LYS A 477 -8.70 17.07 -5.78
N ASP A 478 -8.26 16.55 -6.94
CA ASP A 478 -8.38 15.17 -7.38
C ASP A 478 -7.03 14.54 -7.78
N PHE A 479 -5.90 15.12 -7.38
CA PHE A 479 -4.57 14.62 -7.73
C PHE A 479 -4.27 13.17 -7.28
N ASP A 480 -5.09 12.65 -6.35
CA ASP A 480 -5.03 11.29 -5.80
C ASP A 480 -6.08 10.35 -6.42
N ASN A 481 -6.85 10.83 -7.40
CA ASN A 481 -7.85 10.07 -8.15
C ASN A 481 -7.31 9.72 -9.54
N ILE A 482 -6.03 9.34 -9.60
CA ILE A 482 -5.32 8.99 -10.83
C ILE A 482 -5.04 7.49 -10.84
N ILE A 483 -5.57 6.79 -11.83
CA ILE A 483 -5.46 5.34 -11.98
C ILE A 483 -4.62 5.03 -13.21
N PHE A 484 -3.47 4.43 -13.00
CA PHE A 484 -2.69 3.79 -14.06
C PHE A 484 -3.25 2.39 -14.25
N LEU A 485 -3.97 2.20 -15.36
CA LEU A 485 -4.44 0.90 -15.78
C LEU A 485 -3.31 0.22 -16.53
N LEU A 486 -2.98 -1.00 -16.13
CA LEU A 486 -1.77 -1.68 -16.59
C LEU A 486 -2.15 -2.89 -17.45
N VAL A 487 -1.54 -3.01 -18.62
CA VAL A 487 -1.55 -4.28 -19.37
C VAL A 487 -0.59 -5.23 -18.71
N ASP A 488 -1.01 -5.87 -17.62
CA ASP A 488 -0.24 -6.91 -16.98
C ASP A 488 -1.13 -8.00 -16.38
N GLY A 489 -0.56 -9.18 -16.19
CA GLY A 489 -1.17 -10.30 -15.50
C GLY A 489 -0.77 -10.42 -14.03
N ARG A 490 0.39 -9.88 -13.64
CA ARG A 490 0.91 -9.93 -12.27
C ARG A 490 0.89 -8.57 -11.58
N GLY A 491 1.33 -8.62 -10.32
CA GLY A 491 1.47 -7.47 -9.45
C GLY A 491 0.25 -7.25 -8.54
N ARG A 492 0.54 -6.80 -7.33
CA ARG A 492 -0.41 -6.33 -6.32
C ARG A 492 -0.76 -4.88 -6.68
N ALA A 493 -2.06 -4.62 -6.79
CA ALA A 493 -2.54 -3.26 -6.96
C ALA A 493 -2.08 -2.39 -5.78
N GLN A 494 -1.82 -1.13 -6.05
CA GLN A 494 -1.31 -0.20 -5.04
C GLN A 494 -2.07 1.11 -5.16
N ASN A 495 -2.78 1.50 -4.09
CA ASN A 495 -3.24 2.87 -3.91
C ASN A 495 -2.26 3.62 -2.99
N ALA A 496 -1.58 4.61 -3.55
CA ALA A 496 -0.64 5.47 -2.83
C ALA A 496 -0.96 6.95 -3.09
N THR A 497 -0.35 7.85 -2.33
CA THR A 497 -0.62 9.29 -2.49
C THR A 497 -0.21 9.77 -3.88
N GLY A 498 -1.18 10.27 -4.64
CA GLY A 498 -1.07 10.83 -5.98
C GLY A 498 -1.30 9.83 -7.11
N TYR A 499 -1.48 8.54 -6.83
CA TYR A 499 -1.60 7.51 -7.87
C TYR A 499 -2.13 6.17 -7.37
N MET A 500 -2.79 5.44 -8.27
CA MET A 500 -3.23 4.08 -8.08
C MET A 500 -2.80 3.21 -9.26
N PHE A 501 -2.23 2.04 -8.98
CA PHE A 501 -1.82 1.04 -9.98
C PHE A 501 -2.76 -0.15 -9.96
N SER A 502 -3.26 -0.59 -11.12
CA SER A 502 -3.98 -1.86 -11.21
C SER A 502 -3.85 -2.54 -12.57
N ALA A 503 -3.50 -3.82 -12.54
CA ALA A 503 -3.47 -4.72 -13.68
C ALA A 503 -4.87 -5.09 -14.20
N VAL A 504 -5.00 -5.32 -15.51
CA VAL A 504 -6.25 -5.73 -16.17
C VAL A 504 -6.41 -7.25 -16.33
N ASN A 505 -5.35 -8.04 -16.14
CA ASN A 505 -5.38 -9.49 -16.31
C ASN A 505 -4.94 -10.25 -15.04
N PHE A 506 -5.21 -11.56 -14.99
CA PHE A 506 -4.70 -12.47 -13.96
C PHE A 506 -3.85 -13.55 -14.62
N ASP A 507 -2.53 -13.38 -14.54
CA ASP A 507 -1.60 -14.45 -14.89
C ASP A 507 -0.72 -14.69 -13.67
N SER A 508 -0.67 -15.95 -13.20
CA SER A 508 0.26 -16.34 -12.15
C SER A 508 1.68 -16.57 -12.69
N THR A 509 1.87 -16.49 -14.01
CA THR A 509 3.11 -16.78 -14.74
C THR A 509 3.49 -15.63 -15.66
N ILE A 510 4.79 -15.46 -15.92
CA ILE A 510 5.30 -14.55 -16.97
C ILE A 510 5.64 -15.43 -18.17
N THR A 511 5.19 -15.07 -19.37
CA THR A 511 5.63 -15.79 -20.57
C THR A 511 6.80 -15.05 -21.20
N LEU A 512 7.89 -15.76 -21.47
CA LEU A 512 9.12 -15.24 -22.06
C LEU A 512 9.31 -15.80 -23.47
N MET A 513 9.86 -14.98 -24.36
CA MET A 513 10.29 -15.40 -25.70
C MET A 513 11.65 -16.09 -25.63
N GLY A 514 11.84 -17.13 -26.43
CA GLY A 514 13.10 -17.85 -26.59
C GLY A 514 13.07 -19.28 -26.05
N THR A 515 14.26 -19.87 -25.94
CA THR A 515 14.49 -21.25 -25.50
C THR A 515 15.44 -21.26 -24.31
N LEU A 516 15.64 -22.42 -23.67
CA LEU A 516 16.64 -22.56 -22.60
C LEU A 516 18.08 -22.29 -23.10
N ALA A 517 18.34 -22.32 -24.41
CA ALA A 517 19.64 -21.95 -24.97
C ALA A 517 19.90 -20.43 -24.94
N ASP A 518 18.86 -19.60 -24.83
CA ASP A 518 18.98 -18.15 -24.85
C ASP A 518 19.36 -17.61 -23.47
N ASP A 519 20.45 -16.83 -23.42
CA ASP A 519 20.92 -16.17 -22.20
C ASP A 519 20.14 -14.86 -21.93
N ARG A 520 19.76 -14.16 -23.00
CA ARG A 520 18.98 -12.91 -22.96
C ARG A 520 17.56 -13.22 -23.40
N VAL A 521 16.58 -12.80 -22.61
CA VAL A 521 15.16 -13.08 -22.87
C VAL A 521 14.35 -11.80 -22.72
N SER A 522 13.20 -11.79 -23.40
CA SER A 522 12.22 -10.71 -23.31
C SER A 522 10.86 -11.32 -23.02
N GLU A 523 9.99 -10.57 -22.36
CA GLU A 523 8.62 -11.01 -22.14
C GLU A 523 7.82 -11.03 -23.46
N VAL A 524 6.90 -11.97 -23.59
CA VAL A 524 5.91 -11.98 -24.67
C VAL A 524 4.99 -10.77 -24.53
N ALA A 525 4.52 -10.22 -25.65
CA ALA A 525 3.44 -9.23 -25.62
C ALA A 525 2.19 -9.82 -24.94
N ILE A 526 1.66 -9.12 -23.96
CA ILE A 526 0.50 -9.59 -23.19
C ILE A 526 -0.76 -9.42 -24.04
N SER A 527 -1.58 -10.47 -24.09
CA SER A 527 -2.89 -10.40 -24.73
C SER A 527 -3.83 -9.55 -23.88
N VAL A 528 -4.14 -8.34 -24.33
CA VAL A 528 -5.14 -7.49 -23.68
C VAL A 528 -6.51 -8.19 -23.73
N PRO A 529 -7.19 -8.43 -22.59
CA PRO A 529 -8.49 -9.06 -22.61
C PRO A 529 -9.54 -8.16 -23.27
N ALA A 530 -10.61 -8.73 -23.82
CA ALA A 530 -11.70 -7.94 -24.40
C ALA A 530 -12.51 -7.17 -23.32
N THR A 531 -12.55 -7.70 -22.10
CA THR A 531 -13.21 -7.09 -20.94
C THR A 531 -12.38 -7.35 -19.69
N ILE A 532 -12.33 -6.39 -18.76
CA ILE A 532 -11.66 -6.63 -17.47
C ILE A 532 -12.38 -7.79 -16.74
N PRO A 533 -11.65 -8.84 -16.32
CA PRO A 533 -12.22 -9.93 -15.53
C PRO A 533 -12.90 -9.42 -14.26
N LEU A 534 -13.96 -10.10 -13.81
CA LEU A 534 -14.79 -9.61 -12.71
C LEU A 534 -13.97 -9.38 -11.44
N ARG A 535 -13.09 -10.33 -11.12
CA ARG A 535 -12.18 -10.23 -9.98
C ARG A 535 -11.31 -8.95 -10.04
N LYS A 536 -10.77 -8.56 -11.21
CA LYS A 536 -10.00 -7.30 -11.38
C LYS A 536 -10.86 -6.06 -11.29
N LYS A 537 -12.10 -6.10 -11.80
CA LYS A 537 -13.05 -4.99 -11.59
C LYS A 537 -13.30 -4.75 -10.10
N GLY A 538 -13.40 -5.84 -9.33
CA GLY A 538 -13.49 -5.82 -7.88
C GLY A 538 -12.27 -5.16 -7.25
N THR A 539 -11.05 -5.61 -7.60
CA THR A 539 -9.79 -5.00 -7.13
C THR A 539 -9.69 -3.51 -7.46
N ILE A 540 -9.89 -3.11 -8.73
CA ILE A 540 -9.83 -1.68 -9.12
C ILE A 540 -10.80 -0.84 -8.31
N THR A 541 -12.02 -1.36 -8.08
CA THR A 541 -13.04 -0.64 -7.32
C THR A 541 -12.70 -0.58 -5.84
N HIS A 542 -12.20 -1.68 -5.26
CA HIS A 542 -11.71 -1.75 -3.88
C HIS A 542 -10.61 -0.71 -3.64
N GLU A 543 -9.56 -0.73 -4.47
CA GLU A 543 -8.45 0.22 -4.34
C GLU A 543 -8.92 1.66 -4.50
N LEU A 544 -9.80 1.94 -5.47
CA LEU A 544 -10.37 3.27 -5.68
C LEU A 544 -11.08 3.80 -4.43
N LEU A 545 -11.70 2.94 -3.63
CA LEU A 545 -12.46 3.34 -2.44
C LEU A 545 -11.57 3.81 -1.28
N HIS A 546 -10.30 3.42 -1.24
CA HIS A 546 -9.32 4.02 -0.31
C HIS A 546 -9.14 5.51 -0.58
N SER A 547 -9.20 5.91 -1.86
CA SER A 547 -9.24 7.33 -2.25
C SER A 547 -10.52 8.04 -1.78
N PHE A 548 -11.42 7.40 -1.04
CA PHE A 548 -12.60 8.05 -0.46
C PHE A 548 -12.75 7.72 1.04
N GLY A 549 -11.64 7.39 1.73
CA GLY A 549 -11.62 7.24 3.18
C GLY A 549 -12.30 5.98 3.69
N LEU A 550 -12.27 4.92 2.88
CA LEU A 550 -12.60 3.58 3.32
C LEU A 550 -11.32 2.80 3.58
N GLY A 551 -11.23 2.13 4.72
CA GLY A 551 -10.12 1.26 5.09
C GLY A 551 -10.43 -0.20 4.76
N ASP A 552 -9.39 -1.03 4.80
CA ASP A 552 -9.52 -2.48 4.66
C ASP A 552 -10.29 -3.08 5.83
N GLU A 553 -11.28 -3.91 5.52
CA GLU A 553 -12.08 -4.65 6.50
C GLU A 553 -11.59 -6.10 6.68
N TYR A 554 -10.49 -6.49 6.04
CA TYR A 554 -9.89 -7.83 6.16
C TYR A 554 -8.68 -7.86 7.09
N GLY A 555 -8.42 -9.05 7.65
CA GLY A 555 -7.16 -9.41 8.29
C GLY A 555 -6.16 -9.97 7.27
N GLU A 556 -4.87 -9.89 7.56
CA GLU A 556 -3.82 -10.42 6.68
C GLU A 556 -3.97 -11.93 6.46
N GLU A 557 -3.70 -12.47 5.27
CA GLU A 557 -3.76 -13.93 5.08
C GLU A 557 -2.76 -14.65 6.02
N PRO A 558 -3.19 -15.68 6.78
CA PRO A 558 -2.28 -16.40 7.66
C PRO A 558 -1.26 -17.20 6.87
N ASP A 559 -0.05 -17.29 7.41
CA ASP A 559 1.02 -18.09 6.81
C ASP A 559 0.75 -19.62 6.91
N ASP A 560 -0.20 -20.05 7.76
CA ASP A 560 -0.55 -21.45 8.01
C ASP A 560 -2.07 -21.63 8.27
N ASP A 561 -2.66 -22.63 7.63
CA ASP A 561 -4.06 -23.06 7.86
C ASP A 561 -4.34 -23.41 9.32
N ALA A 562 -3.33 -23.80 10.10
CA ALA A 562 -3.45 -24.09 11.53
C ALA A 562 -3.87 -22.86 12.38
N TYR A 563 -3.71 -21.64 11.84
CA TYR A 563 -4.14 -20.41 12.52
C TYR A 563 -5.64 -20.15 12.38
N LYS A 564 -6.27 -20.74 11.37
CA LYS A 564 -7.68 -20.52 11.05
C LYS A 564 -8.60 -20.91 12.19
N GLY A 565 -9.51 -20.00 12.57
CA GLY A 565 -10.49 -20.21 13.63
C GLY A 565 -9.90 -20.26 15.05
N LYS A 566 -8.58 -20.06 15.20
CA LYS A 566 -7.95 -19.92 16.52
C LYS A 566 -8.39 -18.61 17.17
N ILE A 567 -8.54 -18.63 18.48
CA ILE A 567 -8.73 -17.39 19.23
C ILE A 567 -7.47 -16.53 19.14
N ILE A 568 -7.62 -15.21 19.09
CA ILE A 568 -6.48 -14.28 18.95
C ILE A 568 -5.50 -14.35 20.13
N THR A 569 -5.91 -14.94 21.25
CA THR A 569 -5.06 -15.19 22.42
C THR A 569 -4.44 -16.59 22.44
N ASP A 570 -4.65 -17.42 21.42
CA ASP A 570 -4.06 -18.77 21.35
C ASP A 570 -2.53 -18.64 21.30
N PRO A 571 -1.78 -19.41 22.12
CA PRO A 571 -0.32 -19.36 22.14
C PRO A 571 0.36 -19.53 20.79
N LEU A 572 -0.30 -20.20 19.82
CA LEU A 572 0.20 -20.37 18.46
C LEU A 572 0.21 -19.07 17.64
N VAL A 573 -0.71 -18.14 17.90
CA VAL A 573 -0.91 -16.93 17.09
C VAL A 573 -0.69 -15.63 17.86
N VAL A 574 -0.66 -15.64 19.20
CA VAL A 574 -0.56 -14.42 20.02
C VAL A 574 0.66 -13.53 19.70
N ASN A 575 1.73 -14.14 19.18
CA ASN A 575 2.95 -13.44 18.78
C ASN A 575 2.99 -13.07 17.29
N TRP A 576 2.02 -13.50 16.50
CA TRP A 576 1.90 -13.12 15.09
C TRP A 576 1.49 -11.64 14.99
N PRO A 577 2.20 -10.80 14.21
CA PRO A 577 2.00 -9.34 14.20
C PRO A 577 0.58 -8.90 13.82
N PHE A 578 -0.17 -9.72 13.08
CA PHE A 578 -1.51 -9.42 12.59
C PHE A 578 -2.65 -9.87 13.52
N THR A 579 -2.31 -10.53 14.63
CA THR A 579 -3.32 -11.10 15.53
C THR A 579 -4.11 -10.04 16.30
N THR A 580 -3.46 -8.97 16.74
CA THR A 580 -4.13 -7.90 17.49
C THR A 580 -3.56 -6.55 17.13
N TYR A 581 -4.45 -5.62 16.78
CA TYR A 581 -4.12 -4.23 16.56
C TYR A 581 -3.61 -3.58 17.86
N LYS A 582 -2.33 -3.20 17.85
CA LYS A 582 -1.64 -2.61 19.01
C LYS A 582 -1.46 -1.11 18.90
N ASP A 583 -1.69 -0.57 17.71
CA ASP A 583 -1.47 0.83 17.43
C ASP A 583 -2.47 1.74 18.17
N PRO A 584 -2.17 3.05 18.29
CA PRO A 584 -3.09 4.03 18.81
C PRO A 584 -4.41 4.07 18.02
N ALA A 585 -5.50 4.37 18.72
CA ALA A 585 -6.84 4.34 18.15
C ALA A 585 -7.02 5.34 17.00
N TYR A 586 -6.34 6.48 17.06
CA TYR A 586 -6.52 7.56 16.10
C TYR A 586 -6.04 7.23 14.67
N TYR A 587 -5.27 6.16 14.41
CA TYR A 587 -4.95 5.80 13.01
C TYR A 587 -6.16 5.28 12.24
N ALA A 588 -7.12 4.70 12.94
CA ALA A 588 -8.36 4.22 12.32
C ALA A 588 -9.37 5.36 12.11
N ASP A 589 -9.14 6.57 12.63
CA ASP A 589 -10.07 7.70 12.48
C ASP A 589 -10.31 8.09 11.05
N GLN A 590 -9.26 7.99 10.23
CA GLN A 590 -9.30 8.39 8.82
C GLN A 590 -10.17 7.52 7.94
N TYR A 591 -10.59 6.36 8.46
CA TYR A 591 -11.42 5.40 7.77
C TYR A 591 -12.81 5.35 8.37
N SER A 592 -13.84 5.51 7.55
CA SER A 592 -15.23 5.54 8.05
C SER A 592 -15.77 4.20 8.54
N ASN A 593 -15.19 3.10 8.05
CA ASN A 593 -15.69 1.74 8.17
C ASN A 593 -14.84 0.85 9.08
N VAL A 594 -13.83 1.40 9.75
CA VAL A 594 -13.11 0.65 10.79
C VAL A 594 -13.04 1.46 12.09
N GLN A 595 -13.02 0.74 13.22
CA GLN A 595 -12.93 1.31 14.55
C GLN A 595 -12.10 0.40 15.47
N PRO A 596 -11.16 0.95 16.24
CA PRO A 596 -10.30 0.16 17.13
C PRO A 596 -10.99 -0.15 18.45
N ARG A 597 -10.65 -1.28 19.07
CA ARG A 597 -11.28 -1.83 20.29
C ARG A 597 -11.36 -0.85 21.45
N LYS A 598 -10.28 -0.12 21.68
CA LYS A 598 -10.14 0.86 22.77
C LYS A 598 -11.24 1.92 22.78
N ASP A 599 -11.93 2.12 21.65
CA ASP A 599 -12.97 3.14 21.49
C ASP A 599 -14.30 2.78 22.12
N PHE A 600 -14.63 1.49 22.12
CA PHE A 600 -15.92 1.01 22.60
C PHE A 600 -15.80 0.28 23.93
N GLU A 601 -14.62 0.24 24.56
CA GLU A 601 -14.48 -0.36 25.87
C GLU A 601 -15.17 0.45 26.97
N ARG A 602 -15.88 -0.26 27.86
CA ARG A 602 -16.39 0.25 29.14
C ARG A 602 -16.02 -0.72 30.26
N PRO A 603 -15.96 -0.29 31.53
CA PRO A 603 -15.82 -1.22 32.65
C PRO A 603 -16.96 -2.26 32.66
N LYS A 604 -16.65 -3.51 33.00
CA LYS A 604 -17.67 -4.57 33.07
C LYS A 604 -18.80 -4.21 34.04
N THR A 605 -20.04 -4.42 33.60
CA THR A 605 -21.21 -4.18 34.44
C THR A 605 -21.25 -5.25 35.55
N GLY A 606 -21.31 -4.83 36.83
CA GLY A 606 -21.38 -5.76 37.97
C GLY A 606 -20.09 -5.96 38.78
N GLY A 607 -19.07 -5.13 38.60
CA GLY A 607 -17.91 -5.05 39.51
C GLY A 607 -16.79 -6.08 39.27
N GLY A 608 -16.85 -6.84 38.17
CA GLY A 608 -15.73 -7.69 37.74
C GLY A 608 -14.56 -6.88 37.19
N ALA A 609 -13.33 -7.37 37.36
CA ALA A 609 -12.16 -6.77 36.73
C ALA A 609 -12.24 -6.89 35.19
N GLY A 610 -11.89 -5.81 34.47
CA GLY A 610 -11.78 -5.77 33.02
C GLY A 610 -12.77 -4.85 32.30
N THR A 611 -12.72 -4.86 30.98
CA THR A 611 -13.59 -4.11 30.08
C THR A 611 -14.52 -5.03 29.28
N GLU A 612 -15.61 -4.47 28.78
CA GLU A 612 -16.53 -5.08 27.81
C GLU A 612 -16.83 -4.08 26.68
N LEU A 613 -17.36 -4.56 25.57
CA LEU A 613 -17.73 -3.70 24.44
C LEU A 613 -19.04 -2.96 24.73
N ASP A 614 -19.09 -1.68 24.37
CA ASP A 614 -20.26 -0.81 24.46
C ASP A 614 -20.78 -0.49 23.05
N ALA A 615 -21.87 -1.14 22.65
CA ALA A 615 -22.41 -0.99 21.30
C ALA A 615 -22.87 0.45 21.01
N TYR A 616 -23.16 1.25 22.04
CA TYR A 616 -23.54 2.65 21.85
C TYR A 616 -22.38 3.57 21.47
N LYS A 617 -21.13 3.11 21.62
CA LYS A 617 -19.90 3.82 21.19
C LYS A 617 -19.47 3.50 19.76
N ILE A 618 -20.24 2.68 19.02
CA ILE A 618 -19.97 2.37 17.62
C ILE A 618 -19.98 3.65 16.77
N LYS A 619 -18.91 3.88 16.01
CA LYS A 619 -18.67 5.09 15.19
C LYS A 619 -19.72 5.29 14.10
N TRP A 620 -20.20 4.21 13.47
CA TRP A 620 -21.11 4.25 12.32
C TRP A 620 -22.60 4.24 12.68
N ARG A 621 -22.96 4.71 13.88
CA ARG A 621 -24.33 5.02 14.30
C ARG A 621 -24.88 6.27 13.60
N TYR A 622 -24.80 6.31 12.28
CA TYR A 622 -25.25 7.44 11.48
C TYR A 622 -26.77 7.40 11.33
N HIS A 623 -27.42 8.55 11.50
CA HIS A 623 -28.83 8.68 11.12
C HIS A 623 -29.02 8.29 9.65
N ARG A 624 -30.05 7.50 9.40
CA ARG A 624 -30.64 7.37 8.08
C ARG A 624 -31.23 8.73 7.69
N ILE A 625 -30.91 9.20 6.49
CA ILE A 625 -31.21 10.57 6.06
C ILE A 625 -32.31 10.52 5.01
N GLN A 626 -33.39 11.25 5.27
CA GLN A 626 -34.49 11.40 4.31
C GLN A 626 -34.13 12.44 3.24
N LYS A 627 -33.57 13.58 3.64
CA LYS A 627 -33.16 14.66 2.75
C LYS A 627 -32.10 15.51 3.41
N CYS A 628 -31.21 16.11 2.61
CA CYS A 628 -30.19 17.01 3.13
C CYS A 628 -29.83 18.13 2.16
N SER A 629 -29.18 19.16 2.69
CA SER A 629 -28.54 20.25 1.95
C SER A 629 -27.13 20.47 2.48
N LEU A 630 -26.23 20.91 1.60
CA LEU A 630 -24.91 21.38 2.00
C LEU A 630 -24.97 22.79 2.56
N VAL A 631 -24.29 23.02 3.67
CA VAL A 631 -24.13 24.31 4.34
C VAL A 631 -22.76 24.90 3.95
N THR A 632 -22.78 26.16 3.54
CA THR A 632 -21.61 26.93 3.06
C THR A 632 -21.19 28.03 4.01
N ALA A 633 -22.07 28.44 4.92
CA ALA A 633 -21.75 29.37 6.00
C ALA A 633 -22.67 29.13 7.20
N VAL A 634 -22.14 29.37 8.40
CA VAL A 634 -22.84 29.27 9.68
C VAL A 634 -22.58 30.54 10.50
N THR A 635 -23.62 31.05 11.15
CA THR A 635 -23.50 32.17 12.10
C THR A 635 -24.44 31.92 13.26
N THR A 636 -23.96 32.13 14.49
CA THR A 636 -24.75 31.95 15.71
C THR A 636 -25.11 33.31 16.32
N SER A 637 -26.34 33.46 16.77
CA SER A 637 -26.83 34.67 17.45
C SER A 637 -27.81 34.26 18.56
N GLY A 638 -27.32 34.22 19.81
CA GLY A 638 -28.08 33.61 20.91
C GLY A 638 -28.31 32.12 20.64
N ASN A 639 -29.57 31.69 20.67
CA ASN A 639 -29.96 30.31 20.36
C ASN A 639 -30.25 30.08 18.87
N ASP A 640 -30.31 31.14 18.07
CA ASP A 640 -30.56 31.02 16.64
C ASP A 640 -29.25 30.74 15.90
N VAL A 641 -29.32 29.81 14.94
CA VAL A 641 -28.21 29.42 14.09
C VAL A 641 -28.66 29.67 12.65
N LEU A 642 -28.05 30.67 12.03
CA LEU A 642 -28.28 31.02 10.64
C LEU A 642 -27.35 30.21 9.75
N LEU A 643 -27.92 29.43 8.83
CA LEU A 643 -27.20 28.58 7.89
C LEU A 643 -27.41 29.10 6.47
N THR A 644 -26.34 29.16 5.67
CA THR A 644 -26.44 29.39 4.23
C THR A 644 -26.28 28.07 3.49
N VAL A 645 -27.31 27.62 2.78
CA VAL A 645 -27.35 26.32 2.10
C VAL A 645 -27.11 26.43 0.57
N LYS A 646 -26.36 25.48 -0.01
CA LYS A 646 -26.10 25.37 -1.44
C LYS A 646 -27.37 24.91 -2.18
N ASN A 647 -27.56 25.37 -3.42
CA ASN A 647 -28.61 24.86 -4.31
C ASN A 647 -28.16 23.56 -5.01
N PRO A 648 -29.07 22.61 -5.29
CA PRO A 648 -30.49 22.63 -4.89
C PRO A 648 -30.63 22.38 -3.38
N LYS A 649 -31.62 23.03 -2.77
CA LYS A 649 -31.95 22.80 -1.36
C LYS A 649 -32.90 21.63 -1.28
N ALA A 650 -32.69 20.76 -0.29
CA ALA A 650 -33.76 19.90 0.17
C ALA A 650 -35.00 20.75 0.54
N GLY A 651 -36.19 20.26 0.20
CA GLY A 651 -37.47 20.90 0.47
C GLY A 651 -37.84 20.88 1.96
N PHE A 652 -37.07 21.59 2.77
CA PHE A 652 -37.26 21.77 4.20
C PHE A 652 -38.51 22.62 4.51
N LYS A 653 -39.13 22.39 5.67
CA LYS A 653 -40.32 23.13 6.14
C LYS A 653 -40.06 23.79 7.49
N VAL A 654 -40.69 24.95 7.73
CA VAL A 654 -40.72 25.55 9.07
C VAL A 654 -41.39 24.58 10.05
N GLY A 655 -40.80 24.42 11.23
CA GLY A 655 -41.22 23.46 12.25
C GLY A 655 -40.62 22.06 12.09
N GLU A 656 -39.89 21.78 11.01
CA GLU A 656 -39.28 20.46 10.78
C GLU A 656 -38.07 20.22 11.70
N SER A 657 -37.98 18.99 12.25
CA SER A 657 -36.82 18.54 13.03
C SER A 657 -35.65 18.20 12.10
N VAL A 658 -34.49 18.78 12.39
CA VAL A 658 -33.28 18.63 11.60
C VAL A 658 -32.05 18.50 12.49
N PHE A 659 -30.96 18.06 11.86
CA PHE A 659 -29.63 17.94 12.43
C PHE A 659 -28.62 18.60 11.51
N PHE A 660 -27.46 18.97 12.05
CA PHE A 660 -26.29 19.21 11.23
C PHE A 660 -25.05 18.48 11.73
N ARG A 661 -24.18 18.13 10.79
CA ARG A 661 -22.89 17.51 11.07
C ARG A 661 -21.82 18.07 10.15
N LYS A 662 -20.60 18.15 10.64
CA LYS A 662 -19.44 18.46 9.80
C LYS A 662 -19.01 17.24 8.99
N ARG A 663 -18.44 17.51 7.83
CA ARG A 663 -17.71 16.54 7.00
C ARG A 663 -16.42 17.19 6.53
N ARG A 664 -15.37 16.40 6.33
CA ARG A 664 -14.17 16.86 5.63
C ARG A 664 -14.31 16.47 4.17
N VAL A 665 -14.20 17.45 3.29
CA VAL A 665 -14.24 17.23 1.84
C VAL A 665 -12.82 17.06 1.38
N ASN A 666 -12.35 15.82 1.34
CA ASN A 666 -11.18 15.36 0.61
C ASN A 666 -10.08 16.42 0.36
N ARG A 667 -9.56 17.00 1.44
CA ARG A 667 -8.63 18.13 1.41
C ARG A 667 -7.39 17.79 2.23
N TYR A 668 -6.37 18.61 2.01
CA TYR A 668 -5.10 18.46 2.70
C TYR A 668 -5.10 19.24 3.99
N GLN A 669 -4.56 18.61 5.02
CA GLN A 669 -4.28 19.26 6.28
C GLN A 669 -2.82 19.02 6.63
N LEU A 670 -2.17 20.07 7.12
CA LEU A 670 -0.89 19.90 7.79
C LEU A 670 -1.11 19.01 9.00
N ARG A 671 -0.38 17.91 9.05
CA ARG A 671 -0.44 16.90 10.11
C ARG A 671 0.89 16.80 10.80
N VAL A 672 0.84 16.62 12.10
CA VAL A 672 2.01 16.32 12.92
C VAL A 672 2.19 14.81 12.95
N PHE A 673 3.41 14.36 12.74
CA PHE A 673 3.83 12.96 12.76
C PHE A 673 4.83 12.77 13.89
N ASP A 674 4.78 11.62 14.54
CA ASP A 674 5.86 11.19 15.44
C ASP A 674 7.07 10.64 14.65
N LYS A 675 8.04 10.09 15.38
CA LYS A 675 9.28 9.53 14.81
C LYS A 675 9.05 8.31 13.92
N ASP A 676 7.95 7.59 14.12
CA ASP A 676 7.59 6.37 13.41
C ASP A 676 6.61 6.68 12.26
N MET A 677 6.57 7.96 11.82
CA MET A 677 5.76 8.45 10.71
C MET A 677 4.25 8.31 10.90
N ARG A 678 3.81 8.38 12.15
CA ARG A 678 2.43 8.20 12.54
C ARG A 678 1.74 9.53 12.84
N VAL A 679 0.56 9.78 12.25
CA VAL A 679 -0.21 11.04 12.40
C VAL A 679 -0.71 11.22 13.83
N VAL A 680 -0.15 12.14 14.61
CA VAL A 680 -0.54 12.38 16.01
C VAL A 680 -1.49 13.58 16.21
N ALA A 681 -1.48 14.55 15.29
CA ALA A 681 -2.38 15.71 15.36
C ALA A 681 -2.60 16.37 14.00
N ASP A 682 -3.69 17.11 13.90
CA ASP A 682 -4.04 17.96 12.77
C ASP A 682 -3.76 19.43 13.13
N ILE A 683 -3.07 20.15 12.26
CA ILE A 683 -2.85 21.59 12.36
C ILE A 683 -4.03 22.30 11.70
N VAL A 684 -4.70 23.16 12.45
CA VAL A 684 -5.84 23.97 11.99
C VAL A 684 -5.35 25.32 11.48
N ASN A 685 -4.26 25.86 12.05
CA ASN A 685 -3.71 27.15 11.67
C ASN A 685 -2.19 27.21 11.97
N PRO A 686 -1.34 27.75 11.08
CA PRO A 686 -1.64 28.21 9.72
C PRO A 686 -2.00 27.05 8.77
N ALA A 687 -2.71 27.38 7.69
CA ALA A 687 -3.06 26.41 6.65
C ALA A 687 -1.83 25.88 5.88
N THR A 688 -0.74 26.66 5.85
CA THR A 688 0.54 26.30 5.23
C THR A 688 1.71 26.62 6.15
N LEU A 689 2.82 25.93 5.98
CA LEU A 689 4.06 26.16 6.72
C LEU A 689 5.24 26.32 5.75
N PRO A 690 6.26 27.11 6.11
CA PRO A 690 7.49 27.17 5.33
C PRO A 690 8.14 25.79 5.19
N THR A 691 8.78 25.52 4.05
CA THR A 691 9.43 24.24 3.73
C THR A 691 10.41 23.76 4.83
N ALA A 692 11.04 24.68 5.57
CA ALA A 692 11.93 24.35 6.67
C ALA A 692 11.25 23.57 7.82
N PHE A 693 9.92 23.64 7.96
CA PHE A 693 9.14 22.89 8.95
C PHE A 693 8.50 21.64 8.38
N THR A 694 8.33 21.55 7.05
CA THR A 694 7.66 20.41 6.40
C THR A 694 8.59 19.43 5.70
N LYS A 695 9.84 19.84 5.45
CA LYS A 695 10.89 19.00 4.86
C LYS A 695 11.81 18.38 5.90
N TYR A 696 11.89 18.98 7.08
CA TYR A 696 12.80 18.56 8.15
C TYR A 696 12.02 18.37 9.43
N TYR A 697 12.55 17.51 10.29
CA TYR A 697 12.05 17.38 11.65
C TYR A 697 12.06 18.71 12.41
N VAL A 698 11.12 18.84 13.32
CA VAL A 698 10.94 19.99 14.21
C VAL A 698 10.97 19.53 15.67
N LYS A 699 11.26 20.44 16.59
CA LYS A 699 11.22 20.21 18.03
C LYS A 699 10.16 21.07 18.70
N VAL A 700 9.36 20.47 19.58
CA VAL A 700 8.41 21.19 20.42
C VAL A 700 9.17 22.09 21.41
N LYS A 701 8.89 23.39 21.39
CA LYS A 701 9.49 24.39 22.29
C LYS A 701 8.61 24.72 23.46
N THR A 702 7.34 25.01 23.20
CA THR A 702 6.35 25.32 24.25
C THR A 702 5.00 24.72 23.86
N ILE A 703 4.19 24.44 24.89
CA ILE A 703 2.84 23.90 24.76
C ILE A 703 1.90 24.86 25.47
N ASP A 704 0.92 25.40 24.74
CA ASP A 704 -0.19 26.20 25.27
C ASP A 704 -1.47 25.38 25.10
N ALA A 705 -1.72 24.52 26.09
CA ALA A 705 -2.84 23.59 26.03
C ALA A 705 -4.21 24.29 26.09
N ALA A 706 -4.30 25.45 26.74
CA ALA A 706 -5.54 26.21 26.86
C ALA A 706 -6.03 26.74 25.51
N ASN A 707 -5.10 27.07 24.61
CA ASN A 707 -5.40 27.59 23.28
C ASN A 707 -5.08 26.60 22.15
N ASN A 708 -4.81 25.34 22.48
CA ASN A 708 -4.42 24.28 21.54
C ASN A 708 -3.22 24.63 20.65
N LYS A 709 -2.22 25.35 21.19
CA LYS A 709 -1.06 25.82 20.41
C LYS A 709 0.23 25.11 20.81
N LEU A 710 1.07 24.81 19.81
CA LEU A 710 2.46 24.42 19.97
C LEU A 710 3.37 25.47 19.36
N THR A 711 4.44 25.85 20.05
CA THR A 711 5.56 26.52 19.38
C THR A 711 6.58 25.46 18.99
N ILE A 712 6.92 25.40 17.70
CA ILE A 712 7.88 24.44 17.13
C ILE A 712 9.10 25.17 16.59
N LYS A 713 10.26 24.50 16.62
CA LYS A 713 11.51 24.98 16.02
C LYS A 713 12.03 23.96 15.03
N SER A 714 12.38 24.37 13.81
CA SER A 714 13.03 23.48 12.84
C SER A 714 14.37 22.98 13.39
N ASP A 715 14.72 21.71 13.16
CA ASP A 715 16.05 21.18 13.47
C ASP A 715 17.15 21.88 12.63
N PHE A 716 16.77 22.50 11.51
CA PHE A 716 17.68 23.23 10.64
C PHE A 716 17.44 24.74 10.77
N GLY A 717 18.32 25.41 11.53
CA GLY A 717 18.34 26.87 11.69
C GLY A 717 17.74 27.41 13.01
N THR A 718 17.43 28.71 13.03
CA THR A 718 16.90 29.43 14.20
C THR A 718 15.39 29.70 14.12
N ASN A 719 14.74 29.31 13.03
CA ASN A 719 13.33 29.60 12.78
C ASN A 719 12.41 28.84 13.74
N GLN A 720 11.46 29.56 14.33
CA GLN A 720 10.39 29.00 15.15
C GLN A 720 9.05 29.57 14.70
N THR A 721 7.98 28.79 14.86
CA THR A 721 6.61 29.22 14.54
C THR A 721 5.63 28.61 15.52
N THR A 722 4.45 29.22 15.66
CA THR A 722 3.35 28.68 16.45
C THR A 722 2.32 28.05 15.51
N ILE A 723 1.96 26.81 15.81
CA ILE A 723 0.89 26.08 15.16
C ILE A 723 -0.25 25.88 16.15
N GLU A 724 -1.47 25.96 15.66
CA GLU A 724 -2.70 25.62 16.39
C GLU A 724 -3.17 24.25 15.92
N LEU A 725 -3.36 23.35 16.86
CA LEU A 725 -3.85 21.99 16.62
C LEU A 725 -5.36 21.93 16.83
N MET A 726 -5.98 20.81 16.46
CA MET A 726 -7.37 20.60 16.87
C MET A 726 -7.50 20.55 18.40
N THR A 727 -8.69 20.93 18.87
CA THR A 727 -9.02 20.97 20.30
C THR A 727 -8.64 19.67 21.00
N GLY A 728 -7.85 19.79 22.06
CA GLY A 728 -7.44 18.67 22.90
C GLY A 728 -6.22 17.90 22.40
N GLN A 729 -5.66 18.19 21.22
CA GLN A 729 -4.53 17.42 20.67
C GLN A 729 -3.16 17.84 21.21
N THR A 730 -3.05 18.99 21.88
CA THR A 730 -1.76 19.46 22.44
C THR A 730 -1.20 18.56 23.54
N SER A 731 -2.06 17.81 24.22
CA SER A 731 -1.69 16.86 25.27
C SER A 731 -0.97 15.60 24.76
N PHE A 732 -0.95 15.36 23.44
CA PHE A 732 -0.14 14.30 22.84
C PHE A 732 1.36 14.60 22.85
N PHE A 733 1.75 15.84 23.18
CA PHE A 733 3.11 16.33 22.97
C PHE A 733 3.86 16.64 24.26
N ARG A 734 5.19 16.58 24.20
CA ARG A 734 6.10 17.00 25.29
C ARG A 734 7.11 18.01 24.77
N VAL A 735 7.49 18.97 25.63
CA VAL A 735 8.58 19.91 25.30
C VAL A 735 9.87 19.12 25.01
N GLY A 736 10.54 19.46 23.91
CA GLY A 736 11.75 18.80 23.41
C GLY A 736 11.49 17.62 22.46
N GLN A 737 10.24 17.14 22.35
CA GLN A 737 9.88 16.05 21.44
C GLN A 737 10.18 16.45 19.99
N ARG A 738 10.80 15.53 19.25
CA ARG A 738 11.05 15.64 17.82
C ARG A 738 9.82 15.14 17.06
N LEU A 739 9.39 15.91 16.06
CA LEU A 739 8.19 15.68 15.27
C LEU A 739 8.52 15.87 13.79
N ASP A 740 7.74 15.25 12.93
CA ASP A 740 7.71 15.58 11.51
C ASP A 740 6.37 16.27 11.19
N ILE A 741 6.33 17.17 10.22
CA ILE A 741 5.09 17.84 9.81
C ILE A 741 4.94 17.66 8.32
N ARG A 742 3.85 17.03 7.91
CA ARG A 742 3.57 16.84 6.49
C ARG A 742 2.16 17.25 6.17
N GLU A 743 2.00 17.79 4.98
CA GLU A 743 0.68 17.96 4.41
C GLU A 743 0.18 16.60 3.91
N LYS A 744 -0.86 16.07 4.54
CA LYS A 744 -1.47 14.78 4.17
C LYS A 744 -2.94 14.93 3.86
N ARG A 745 -3.41 13.99 3.05
CA ARG A 745 -4.81 13.82 2.74
C ARG A 745 -5.54 13.52 4.03
N VAL A 746 -6.61 14.26 4.28
CA VAL A 746 -7.54 13.91 5.32
C VAL A 746 -8.71 13.23 4.66
N THR A 747 -8.76 11.91 4.80
CA THR A 747 -9.83 11.13 4.22
C THR A 747 -11.02 10.99 5.14
N ASP A 748 -10.95 11.43 6.41
CA ASP A 748 -11.96 11.30 7.48
C ASP A 748 -13.35 11.80 7.00
N PRO A 749 -14.12 10.94 6.32
CA PRO A 749 -15.08 11.44 5.35
C PRO A 749 -16.38 11.85 6.04
N ILE A 750 -16.56 11.35 7.26
CA ILE A 750 -17.57 11.75 8.20
C ILE A 750 -16.80 12.15 9.45
N PHE A 751 -16.72 13.46 9.70
CA PHE A 751 -15.99 14.03 10.84
C PHE A 751 -16.83 13.82 12.09
N THR A 752 -16.87 12.58 12.57
CA THR A 752 -17.80 12.16 13.61
C THR A 752 -17.22 12.23 14.99
N ILE A 753 -15.91 12.01 15.19
CA ILE A 753 -15.33 11.85 16.52
C ILE A 753 -14.21 12.87 16.73
N LEU A 754 -14.30 13.65 17.81
CA LEU A 754 -13.16 14.34 18.40
C LEU A 754 -12.59 13.48 19.52
N ARG A 755 -11.31 13.16 19.42
CA ARG A 755 -10.58 12.47 20.49
C ARG A 755 -9.90 13.47 21.40
N THR A 756 -10.14 13.31 22.69
CA THR A 756 -9.34 13.92 23.73
C THR A 756 -8.57 12.80 24.42
N PRO A 757 -7.22 12.81 24.40
CA PRO A 757 -6.46 11.75 25.04
C PRO A 757 -6.80 11.60 26.51
N ALA A 758 -6.73 10.35 26.97
CA ALA A 758 -6.86 10.08 28.38
C ALA A 758 -5.79 10.83 29.20
N THR A 759 -6.21 11.42 30.32
CA THR A 759 -5.29 12.06 31.27
C THR A 759 -4.47 11.05 32.07
N THR A 760 -4.88 9.78 32.08
CA THR A 760 -4.23 8.67 32.79
C THR A 760 -3.83 7.58 31.82
N ALA A 761 -2.58 7.12 31.89
CA ALA A 761 -2.09 6.03 31.06
C ALA A 761 -2.94 4.75 31.26
N GLY A 762 -3.32 4.10 30.16
CA GLY A 762 -4.15 2.89 30.18
C GLY A 762 -5.66 3.12 30.21
N GLN A 763 -6.13 4.37 30.27
CA GLN A 763 -7.54 4.70 30.04
C GLN A 763 -7.78 4.99 28.54
N PRO A 764 -8.98 4.71 28.02
CA PRO A 764 -9.33 5.04 26.64
C PRO A 764 -9.48 6.55 26.44
N ASP A 765 -9.18 7.02 25.23
CA ASP A 765 -9.42 8.41 24.85
C ASP A 765 -10.92 8.75 24.97
N THR A 766 -11.21 9.96 25.42
CA THR A 766 -12.59 10.45 25.43
C THR A 766 -13.00 10.83 24.02
N GLN A 767 -14.13 10.30 23.58
CA GLN A 767 -14.71 10.58 22.26
C GLN A 767 -15.90 11.52 22.40
N THR A 768 -15.90 12.58 21.60
CA THR A 768 -17.07 13.47 21.47
C THR A 768 -17.59 13.38 20.04
N PHE A 769 -18.87 13.06 19.89
CA PHE A 769 -19.48 13.03 18.57
C PHE A 769 -19.80 14.45 18.06
N LEU A 770 -19.33 14.80 16.87
CA LEU A 770 -19.60 16.10 16.22
C LEU A 770 -20.92 16.12 15.46
N LEU A 771 -21.99 15.84 16.20
CA LEU A 771 -23.36 15.89 15.74
C LEU A 771 -24.12 16.97 16.53
N SER A 772 -24.98 17.73 15.87
CA SER A 772 -25.85 18.68 16.55
C SER A 772 -26.82 17.97 17.50
N PRO A 773 -27.34 18.65 18.54
CA PRO A 773 -28.62 18.26 19.12
C PRO A 773 -29.72 18.29 18.05
N GLU A 774 -30.91 17.81 18.39
CA GLU A 774 -32.09 18.04 17.56
C GLU A 774 -32.38 19.54 17.48
N LEU A 775 -32.72 20.02 16.28
CA LEU A 775 -33.02 21.41 16.01
C LEU A 775 -34.36 21.50 15.29
N THR A 776 -34.98 22.66 15.35
CA THR A 776 -36.19 22.98 14.59
C THR A 776 -35.91 24.09 13.60
N ILE A 777 -36.42 23.94 12.37
CA ILE A 777 -36.37 25.03 11.38
C ILE A 777 -37.33 26.14 11.79
N LYS A 778 -36.77 27.32 12.06
CA LYS A 778 -37.52 28.52 12.46
C LYS A 778 -37.99 29.34 11.27
N SER A 779 -37.13 29.52 10.28
CA SER A 779 -37.44 30.28 9.07
C SER A 779 -36.59 29.83 7.88
N ILE A 780 -37.13 30.04 6.68
CA ILE A 780 -36.46 29.79 5.41
C ILE A 780 -36.65 31.04 4.55
N ALA A 781 -35.54 31.67 4.13
CA ALA A 781 -35.55 32.86 3.29
C ALA A 781 -34.48 32.75 2.22
N GLY A 782 -34.89 32.48 0.97
CA GLY A 782 -33.92 32.21 -0.09
C GLY A 782 -33.02 31.04 0.30
N ASN A 783 -31.69 31.25 0.33
CA ASN A 783 -30.68 30.26 0.76
C ASN A 783 -30.31 30.28 2.22
N GLN A 784 -31.03 31.04 3.02
CA GLN A 784 -30.84 31.10 4.45
C GLN A 784 -31.87 30.22 5.16
N VAL A 785 -31.39 29.37 6.06
CA VAL A 785 -32.22 28.55 6.95
C VAL A 785 -31.82 28.92 8.37
N THR A 786 -32.78 29.39 9.16
CA THR A 786 -32.56 29.62 10.60
C THR A 786 -33.04 28.40 11.36
N VAL A 787 -32.18 27.82 12.19
CA VAL A 787 -32.51 26.70 13.07
C VAL A 787 -32.29 27.06 14.52
N GLN A 788 -32.96 26.37 15.42
CA GLN A 788 -32.84 26.57 16.87
C GLN A 788 -32.81 25.20 17.57
N PRO A 789 -31.95 24.98 18.58
CA PRO A 789 -31.97 23.77 19.40
C PRO A 789 -33.35 23.51 20.03
N VAL A 790 -33.78 22.25 20.03
CA VAL A 790 -34.99 21.82 20.71
C VAL A 790 -34.72 21.75 22.21
N GLY A 791 -35.59 22.39 23.01
CA GLY A 791 -35.47 22.41 24.47
C GLY A 791 -34.29 23.25 24.99
N ALA A 792 -33.66 22.80 26.07
CA ALA A 792 -32.52 23.48 26.71
C ALA A 792 -31.14 22.99 26.20
N ALA A 793 -31.09 22.34 25.03
CA ALA A 793 -29.86 21.82 24.48
C ALA A 793 -28.90 22.94 24.06
N THR A 794 -27.63 22.82 24.43
CA THR A 794 -26.59 23.78 24.03
C THR A 794 -26.02 23.39 22.68
N PHE A 795 -25.80 24.38 21.82
CA PHE A 795 -25.18 24.19 20.52
C PHE A 795 -23.66 23.97 20.66
N PRO A 796 -23.07 22.88 20.12
CA PRO A 796 -21.65 22.62 20.26
C PRO A 796 -20.78 23.70 19.58
N ALA A 797 -19.82 24.27 20.31
CA ALA A 797 -18.92 25.30 19.78
C ALA A 797 -18.12 24.82 18.55
N GLY A 798 -17.76 23.54 18.50
CA GLY A 798 -17.09 22.95 17.34
C GLY A 798 -17.93 22.96 16.05
N LEU A 799 -19.23 23.25 16.12
CA LEU A 799 -20.13 23.31 14.98
C LEU A 799 -20.57 24.74 14.63
N SER A 800 -20.06 25.77 15.32
CA SER A 800 -20.46 27.17 15.06
C SER A 800 -19.60 27.86 14.01
N THR A 801 -18.57 27.17 13.49
CA THR A 801 -17.63 27.66 12.49
C THR A 801 -17.43 26.63 11.40
N LEU A 802 -16.94 27.05 10.23
CA LEU A 802 -16.46 26.17 9.16
C LEU A 802 -15.01 26.54 8.86
N ASN A 803 -14.09 25.60 9.03
CA ASN A 803 -12.71 25.80 8.63
C ASN A 803 -12.58 25.63 7.09
N PRO A 804 -11.48 26.13 6.47
CA PRO A 804 -11.26 26.00 5.03
C PRO A 804 -11.30 24.57 4.47
N ASN A 805 -11.27 23.51 5.29
CA ASN A 805 -11.32 22.11 4.86
C ASN A 805 -12.60 21.37 5.26
N GLU A 806 -13.55 22.09 5.84
CA GLU A 806 -14.78 21.52 6.38
C GLU A 806 -15.97 21.97 5.55
N GLU A 807 -16.92 21.06 5.42
CA GLU A 807 -18.27 21.36 5.00
C GLU A 807 -19.24 20.86 6.06
N MET A 808 -20.50 21.25 5.94
CA MET A 808 -21.52 20.81 6.86
C MET A 808 -22.77 20.38 6.10
N LEU A 809 -23.44 19.38 6.64
CA LEU A 809 -24.71 18.88 6.14
C LEU A 809 -25.79 19.33 7.09
N LEU A 810 -26.84 19.97 6.57
CA LEU A 810 -28.12 20.12 7.24
C LEU A 810 -29.04 19.01 6.73
N TYR A 811 -29.62 18.20 7.61
CA TYR A 811 -30.39 17.03 7.18
C TYR A 811 -31.59 16.71 8.08
N ALA A 812 -32.61 16.13 7.48
CA ALA A 812 -33.72 15.51 8.19
C ALA A 812 -33.45 14.00 8.34
N ALA A 813 -33.49 13.52 9.58
CA ALA A 813 -33.31 12.11 9.89
C ALA A 813 -34.63 11.34 9.72
N VAL A 814 -34.55 10.08 9.33
CA VAL A 814 -35.71 9.18 9.27
C VAL A 814 -36.18 8.90 10.70
N PRO A 815 -37.44 9.21 11.08
CA PRO A 815 -37.95 8.87 12.39
C PRO A 815 -38.02 7.35 12.57
N VAL A 816 -37.79 6.88 13.80
CA VAL A 816 -38.07 5.48 14.14
C VAL A 816 -39.57 5.23 14.03
N ARG A 817 -39.98 4.04 13.56
CA ARG A 817 -41.40 3.65 13.50
C ARG A 817 -42.03 3.66 14.90
N ASP A 818 -43.33 3.92 14.97
CA ASP A 818 -44.10 4.00 16.21
C ASP A 818 -43.83 2.77 17.11
N ASN A 819 -43.65 3.02 18.42
CA ASN A 819 -43.33 2.06 19.49
C ASN A 819 -41.88 1.55 19.58
N GLN A 820 -40.96 1.98 18.71
CA GLN A 820 -39.54 1.61 18.80
C GLN A 820 -38.60 2.76 19.22
N GLY A 821 -39.11 3.98 19.36
CA GLY A 821 -38.31 5.11 19.82
C GLY A 821 -37.92 4.97 21.29
N THR A 822 -36.67 5.24 21.62
CA THR A 822 -36.22 5.53 22.99
C THR A 822 -35.53 6.89 23.02
N ASN A 823 -35.22 7.42 24.20
CA ASN A 823 -34.39 8.63 24.30
C ASN A 823 -33.00 8.45 23.66
N GLN A 824 -32.47 7.23 23.64
CA GLN A 824 -31.16 6.90 23.04
C GLN A 824 -31.23 6.49 21.56
N TYR A 825 -32.44 6.21 21.05
CA TYR A 825 -32.68 5.77 19.67
C TYR A 825 -34.00 6.39 19.17
N LYS A 826 -34.02 7.72 19.04
CA LYS A 826 -35.20 8.48 18.59
C LYS A 826 -35.35 8.49 17.06
N TYR A 827 -34.23 8.40 16.35
CA TYR A 827 -34.16 8.38 14.89
C TYR A 827 -33.53 7.07 14.40
N ALA A 828 -33.92 6.62 13.22
CA ALA A 828 -33.38 5.40 12.66
C ALA A 828 -31.91 5.62 12.28
N GLU A 829 -31.03 4.69 12.67
CA GLU A 829 -29.60 4.71 12.36
C GLU A 829 -29.29 3.65 11.28
N LEU A 830 -28.06 3.61 10.77
CA LEU A 830 -27.62 2.55 9.83
C LEU A 830 -27.58 1.17 10.50
N ILE A 831 -27.13 1.11 11.75
CA ILE A 831 -27.23 -0.08 12.58
C ILE A 831 -28.62 -0.11 13.23
N ALA A 832 -29.36 -1.18 13.00
CA ALA A 832 -30.72 -1.27 13.53
C ALA A 832 -30.70 -1.47 15.05
N ARG A 833 -31.65 -0.83 15.75
CA ARG A 833 -31.81 -0.95 17.21
C ARG A 833 -31.80 -2.41 17.72
N PRO A 834 -32.51 -3.38 17.12
CA PRO A 834 -32.45 -4.76 17.61
C PRO A 834 -31.04 -5.36 17.63
N ILE A 835 -30.16 -4.94 16.71
CA ILE A 835 -28.76 -5.36 16.66
C ILE A 835 -27.95 -4.66 17.75
N LEU A 836 -28.16 -3.35 17.95
CA LEU A 836 -27.53 -2.60 19.05
C LEU A 836 -27.89 -3.17 20.41
N ASP A 837 -29.18 -3.41 20.64
CA ASP A 837 -29.70 -3.97 21.89
C ASP A 837 -29.08 -5.38 22.11
N TYR A 838 -29.01 -6.20 21.06
CA TYR A 838 -28.35 -7.50 21.13
C TYR A 838 -26.85 -7.40 21.50
N LEU A 839 -26.09 -6.51 20.85
CA LEU A 839 -24.66 -6.31 21.14
C LEU A 839 -24.39 -5.75 22.53
N ASN A 840 -25.33 -4.96 23.09
CA ASN A 840 -25.22 -4.50 24.48
C ASN A 840 -25.47 -5.63 25.48
N ASP A 841 -26.39 -6.55 25.18
CA ASP A 841 -26.64 -7.75 25.98
C ASP A 841 -25.53 -8.80 25.78
N ASN A 842 -24.80 -8.74 24.67
CA ASN A 842 -23.79 -9.70 24.22
C ASN A 842 -22.54 -8.94 23.77
N PRO A 843 -21.70 -8.46 24.70
CA PRO A 843 -20.62 -7.50 24.43
C PRO A 843 -19.39 -8.16 23.80
N PHE A 844 -19.58 -8.81 22.65
CA PHE A 844 -18.60 -9.49 21.82
C PHE A 844 -18.96 -9.32 20.33
N PRO A 845 -17.98 -9.41 19.41
CA PRO A 845 -18.24 -9.25 17.99
C PRO A 845 -19.14 -10.36 17.43
N LEU A 846 -19.86 -10.05 16.35
CA LEU A 846 -20.78 -10.97 15.69
C LEU A 846 -20.09 -12.13 14.96
N ASN A 847 -18.78 -12.10 14.76
CA ASN A 847 -17.98 -13.23 14.27
C ASN A 847 -17.14 -13.90 15.37
N ALA A 848 -17.41 -13.62 16.65
CA ALA A 848 -16.81 -14.37 17.75
C ALA A 848 -17.21 -15.85 17.70
N ASN A 849 -16.38 -16.71 18.29
CA ASN A 849 -16.68 -18.14 18.42
C ASN A 849 -17.85 -18.40 19.39
N THR A 850 -18.20 -19.68 19.60
CA THR A 850 -19.29 -20.08 20.51
C THR A 850 -19.02 -19.79 21.99
N THR A 851 -17.78 -19.49 22.35
CA THR A 851 -17.35 -19.04 23.69
C THR A 851 -17.17 -17.51 23.77
N HIS A 852 -17.61 -16.79 22.73
CA HIS A 852 -17.60 -15.32 22.65
C HIS A 852 -16.20 -14.68 22.59
N GLU A 853 -15.24 -15.40 22.03
CA GLU A 853 -13.86 -14.94 21.83
C GLU A 853 -13.61 -14.51 20.38
N GLU A 854 -12.79 -13.48 20.19
CA GLU A 854 -12.30 -13.04 18.87
C GLU A 854 -11.41 -14.14 18.26
N ILE A 855 -11.60 -14.43 16.97
CA ILE A 855 -10.88 -15.48 16.24
C ILE A 855 -10.17 -14.94 15.00
N ILE A 856 -9.19 -15.72 14.51
CA ILE A 856 -8.58 -15.55 13.19
C ILE A 856 -9.59 -16.00 12.12
N ASP A 857 -10.41 -15.06 11.66
CA ASP A 857 -11.47 -15.25 10.67
C ASP A 857 -10.92 -15.09 9.24
N THR A 858 -10.53 -16.20 8.62
CA THR A 858 -9.91 -16.22 7.27
C THR A 858 -10.83 -16.88 6.23
N ASP A 859 -12.01 -17.32 6.65
CA ASP A 859 -13.03 -17.76 5.72
C ASP A 859 -13.68 -16.53 5.11
N ASP A 860 -13.49 -16.32 3.80
CA ASP A 860 -13.85 -15.11 3.03
C ASP A 860 -15.22 -14.50 3.32
N ILE A 861 -16.16 -15.20 3.97
CA ILE A 861 -17.50 -14.67 4.18
C ILE A 861 -18.31 -15.32 5.34
N GLN A 862 -17.86 -16.32 6.10
CA GLN A 862 -18.84 -17.26 6.71
C GLN A 862 -19.42 -16.90 8.08
N ASN A 863 -18.70 -16.18 8.94
CA ASN A 863 -19.04 -16.15 10.36
C ASN A 863 -19.93 -14.96 10.75
N SER A 864 -21.22 -15.24 10.99
CA SER A 864 -22.14 -14.31 11.65
C SER A 864 -22.99 -15.09 12.65
N SER A 865 -22.81 -14.79 13.93
CA SER A 865 -23.51 -15.37 15.09
C SER A 865 -24.90 -14.78 15.31
N LEU A 866 -25.32 -13.80 14.49
CA LEU A 866 -26.64 -13.17 14.56
C LEU A 866 -27.78 -14.20 14.64
N PRO A 867 -28.57 -14.20 15.74
CA PRO A 867 -29.74 -15.06 15.84
C PRO A 867 -30.74 -14.84 14.71
N PRO A 868 -31.45 -15.90 14.24
CA PRO A 868 -32.41 -15.80 13.12
C PRO A 868 -33.48 -14.72 13.31
N LYS A 869 -33.89 -14.47 14.57
CA LYS A 869 -34.87 -13.44 14.91
C LYS A 869 -34.42 -12.01 14.62
N TYR A 870 -33.14 -11.77 14.31
CA TYR A 870 -32.59 -10.47 13.92
C TYR A 870 -32.32 -10.35 12.41
N ILE A 871 -32.61 -11.41 11.66
CA ILE A 871 -32.44 -11.45 10.21
C ILE A 871 -33.81 -11.12 9.58
N PRO A 872 -33.93 -10.06 8.75
CA PRO A 872 -35.19 -9.71 8.10
C PRO A 872 -35.80 -10.92 7.41
N CYS A 873 -37.14 -11.10 7.46
CA CYS A 873 -37.75 -12.26 6.83
C CYS A 873 -37.26 -12.40 5.40
N CYS A 874 -36.89 -13.63 5.08
CA CYS A 874 -36.64 -14.03 3.73
C CYS A 874 -35.39 -13.32 3.13
N SER A 875 -34.59 -12.63 3.95
CA SER A 875 -33.31 -12.06 3.55
C SER A 875 -32.25 -13.15 3.43
N ARG A 876 -31.56 -13.16 2.29
CA ARG A 876 -30.37 -14.00 2.07
C ARG A 876 -29.08 -13.26 2.38
N ARG A 877 -29.18 -12.01 2.87
CA ARG A 877 -28.07 -11.05 2.98
C ARG A 877 -27.68 -10.80 4.44
N LYS A 878 -27.80 -11.83 5.29
CA LYS A 878 -27.54 -11.71 6.74
C LYS A 878 -26.14 -11.20 7.08
N LYS A 879 -25.17 -11.44 6.19
CA LYS A 879 -23.76 -11.05 6.35
C LYS A 879 -23.50 -9.57 6.02
N GLU A 880 -24.45 -8.93 5.35
CA GLU A 880 -24.41 -7.50 5.03
C GLU A 880 -25.15 -6.65 6.07
N ILE A 881 -25.77 -7.28 7.08
CA ILE A 881 -26.41 -6.60 8.20
C ILE A 881 -25.34 -5.80 8.95
N ILE A 882 -25.63 -4.54 9.21
CA ILE A 882 -24.69 -3.68 9.93
C ILE A 882 -24.69 -4.05 11.40
N GLY A 883 -23.50 -4.28 11.93
CA GLY A 883 -23.24 -4.70 13.30
C GLY A 883 -21.82 -4.31 13.72
N LEU A 884 -21.16 -5.24 14.41
CA LEU A 884 -19.79 -5.09 14.90
C LEU A 884 -19.06 -6.43 14.70
N TYR A 885 -18.08 -6.46 13.81
CA TYR A 885 -17.33 -7.65 13.43
C TYR A 885 -15.85 -7.39 13.69
N SER A 886 -15.14 -8.38 14.22
CA SER A 886 -13.69 -8.31 14.47
C SER A 886 -12.92 -8.52 13.17
N GLY A 887 -11.91 -7.70 12.96
CA GLY A 887 -11.06 -7.71 11.77
C GLY A 887 -10.93 -6.33 11.12
N GLY A 888 -9.87 -6.14 10.33
CA GLY A 888 -9.65 -4.95 9.51
C GLY A 888 -8.26 -4.36 9.67
N MET A 889 -7.86 -3.53 8.70
CA MET A 889 -6.52 -2.95 8.59
C MET A 889 -5.40 -4.01 8.65
N SER A 890 -5.60 -5.18 8.03
CA SER A 890 -4.73 -6.36 8.13
C SER A 890 -4.69 -7.06 9.49
N TYR A 891 -5.48 -6.65 10.49
CA TYR A 891 -5.54 -7.33 11.78
C TYR A 891 -6.80 -8.19 11.93
N PHE A 892 -6.69 -9.29 12.68
CA PHE A 892 -7.84 -10.16 13.01
C PHE A 892 -8.59 -9.73 14.27
N GLY A 893 -7.87 -9.14 15.22
CA GLY A 893 -8.40 -8.69 16.49
C GLY A 893 -8.05 -7.24 16.79
N GLY A 894 -8.84 -6.61 17.65
CA GLY A 894 -8.56 -5.25 18.14
C GLY A 894 -8.91 -4.10 17.19
N VAL A 895 -9.25 -4.38 15.93
CA VAL A 895 -9.92 -3.46 14.98
C VAL A 895 -11.17 -4.14 14.47
N TYR A 896 -12.22 -3.36 14.26
CA TYR A 896 -13.55 -3.85 13.98
C TYR A 896 -14.18 -3.09 12.82
N HIS A 897 -15.10 -3.76 12.12
CA HIS A 897 -15.73 -3.30 10.89
C HIS A 897 -17.25 -3.57 10.91
N PRO A 898 -18.05 -2.92 10.03
CA PRO A 898 -19.51 -2.87 10.17
C PRO A 898 -20.26 -4.11 9.68
N SER A 899 -19.66 -4.97 8.86
CA SER A 899 -20.37 -6.12 8.25
C SER A 899 -19.44 -7.27 7.92
N ALA A 900 -19.88 -8.52 8.10
CA ALA A 900 -19.13 -9.71 7.66
C ALA A 900 -18.97 -9.84 6.14
N GLN A 901 -19.69 -9.04 5.34
CA GLN A 901 -19.57 -9.05 3.89
C GLN A 901 -19.58 -7.62 3.34
N CYS A 902 -18.43 -7.18 2.87
CA CYS A 902 -18.23 -5.92 2.18
C CYS A 902 -17.14 -6.08 1.11
N MET A 903 -17.23 -5.33 0.01
CA MET A 903 -16.14 -5.20 -0.96
C MET A 903 -14.80 -4.81 -0.33
N MET A 904 -14.81 -4.10 0.80
CA MET A 904 -13.61 -3.73 1.56
C MET A 904 -13.03 -4.87 2.40
N HIS A 905 -13.77 -5.97 2.59
CA HIS A 905 -13.28 -7.21 3.23
C HIS A 905 -12.84 -8.21 2.16
N GLY A 906 -13.65 -8.37 1.12
CA GLY A 906 -13.34 -9.17 -0.05
C GLY A 906 -14.17 -8.68 -1.22
N TYR A 907 -13.61 -8.64 -2.42
CA TYR A 907 -14.22 -7.95 -3.56
C TYR A 907 -14.99 -8.88 -4.52
N TYR A 908 -14.89 -10.20 -4.36
CA TYR A 908 -15.59 -11.16 -5.21
C TYR A 908 -15.91 -12.49 -4.50
N LEU A 909 -16.84 -13.23 -5.06
CA LEU A 909 -17.20 -14.60 -4.70
C LEU A 909 -16.69 -15.54 -5.78
N SER A 910 -15.98 -16.59 -5.38
CA SER A 910 -15.55 -17.63 -6.32
C SER A 910 -16.76 -18.43 -6.84
N PRO A 911 -16.66 -19.13 -7.99
CA PRO A 911 -17.72 -20.01 -8.45
C PRO A 911 -18.12 -21.08 -7.41
N SER A 912 -17.19 -21.56 -6.58
CA SER A 912 -17.48 -22.51 -5.50
C SER A 912 -18.38 -21.92 -4.41
N ASP A 913 -18.35 -20.60 -4.21
CA ASP A 913 -19.09 -19.92 -3.15
C ASP A 913 -20.47 -19.44 -3.59
N THR A 914 -20.80 -19.55 -4.88
CA THR A 914 -22.08 -19.08 -5.41
C THR A 914 -22.99 -20.23 -5.84
N LYS A 915 -24.29 -20.05 -5.63
CA LYS A 915 -25.31 -21.04 -6.02
C LYS A 915 -25.31 -21.31 -7.53
N ASP A 916 -24.98 -20.29 -8.32
CA ASP A 916 -25.03 -20.35 -9.78
C ASP A 916 -23.69 -20.79 -10.41
N LYS A 917 -22.69 -21.12 -9.58
CA LYS A 917 -21.33 -21.47 -10.02
C LYS A 917 -20.69 -20.42 -10.93
N LYS A 918 -20.91 -19.15 -10.61
CA LYS A 918 -20.37 -18.00 -11.36
C LYS A 918 -19.67 -17.05 -10.40
N GLU A 919 -18.64 -16.40 -10.89
CA GLU A 919 -18.05 -15.28 -10.14
C GLU A 919 -19.08 -14.18 -9.95
N GLN A 920 -19.10 -13.58 -8.77
CA GLN A 920 -19.97 -12.43 -8.43
C GLN A 920 -19.15 -11.40 -7.67
N LEU A 921 -19.37 -10.10 -7.92
CA LEU A 921 -18.77 -9.06 -7.08
C LEU A 921 -19.43 -9.07 -5.71
N ILE A 922 -18.66 -8.78 -4.68
CA ILE A 922 -19.23 -8.44 -3.38
C ILE A 922 -19.58 -6.96 -3.41
N GLU A 923 -20.72 -6.60 -2.82
CA GLU A 923 -21.14 -5.21 -2.76
C GLU A 923 -20.50 -4.47 -1.58
N LEU A 924 -20.51 -3.14 -1.64
CA LEU A 924 -20.19 -2.35 -0.46
C LEU A 924 -21.30 -2.49 0.60
N CYS A 925 -20.90 -2.58 1.87
CA CYS A 925 -21.84 -2.54 2.99
C CYS A 925 -22.52 -1.17 3.09
N ALA A 926 -23.61 -1.08 3.85
CA ALA A 926 -24.36 0.17 3.97
C ALA A 926 -23.52 1.33 4.53
N VAL A 927 -22.56 1.07 5.43
CA VAL A 927 -21.66 2.10 5.99
C VAL A 927 -20.69 2.65 4.93
N CYS A 928 -20.06 1.79 4.14
CA CYS A 928 -19.19 2.19 3.04
C CYS A 928 -19.95 2.97 1.96
N ARG A 929 -21.14 2.49 1.60
CA ARG A 929 -22.03 3.17 0.64
C ARG A 929 -22.48 4.54 1.13
N TYR A 930 -22.90 4.62 2.39
CA TYR A 930 -23.31 5.86 3.03
C TYR A 930 -22.16 6.87 3.07
N THR A 931 -20.95 6.41 3.40
CA THR A 931 -19.74 7.24 3.39
C THR A 931 -19.45 7.81 2.01
N PHE A 932 -19.54 6.98 0.98
CA PHE A 932 -19.28 7.40 -0.38
C PHE A 932 -20.30 8.44 -0.87
N ILE A 933 -21.59 8.20 -0.60
CA ILE A 933 -22.68 9.17 -0.84
C ILE A 933 -22.42 10.46 -0.04
N ASN A 934 -22.02 10.33 1.23
CA ASN A 934 -21.69 11.44 2.10
C ASN A 934 -20.55 12.30 1.55
N LEU A 935 -19.61 11.76 0.79
CA LEU A 935 -18.50 12.52 0.23
C LEU A 935 -18.89 13.16 -1.10
N ILE A 936 -19.45 12.37 -2.00
CA ILE A 936 -19.58 12.73 -3.42
C ILE A 936 -20.83 13.57 -3.66
N ASP A 937 -22.00 13.01 -3.33
CA ASP A 937 -23.28 13.71 -3.50
C ASP A 937 -24.27 13.31 -2.40
N PRO A 938 -24.28 14.08 -1.28
CA PRO A 938 -25.21 13.86 -0.17
C PRO A 938 -26.68 13.94 -0.56
N THR A 939 -27.02 14.59 -1.68
CA THR A 939 -28.42 14.68 -2.12
C THR A 939 -29.00 13.31 -2.49
N LYS A 940 -28.14 12.29 -2.65
CA LYS A 940 -28.51 10.89 -2.91
C LYS A 940 -28.82 10.05 -1.67
N PHE A 941 -28.85 10.65 -0.48
CA PHE A 941 -29.18 9.88 0.72
C PHE A 941 -30.60 9.27 0.70
N GLU A 942 -31.58 9.95 0.11
CA GLU A 942 -32.94 9.41 -0.04
C GLU A 942 -32.94 8.15 -0.91
N ASP A 943 -32.29 8.22 -2.07
CA ASP A 943 -32.13 7.10 -3.00
C ASP A 943 -31.37 5.93 -2.34
N PHE A 944 -30.32 6.25 -1.58
CA PHE A 944 -29.58 5.27 -0.81
C PHE A 944 -30.45 4.58 0.24
N ASP A 945 -31.24 5.33 1.02
CA ASP A 945 -32.10 4.79 2.07
C ASP A 945 -33.17 3.86 1.49
N ALA A 946 -33.80 4.28 0.40
CA ALA A 946 -34.78 3.48 -0.33
C ALA A 946 -34.16 2.16 -0.85
N ASP A 947 -32.96 2.20 -1.44
CA ASP A 947 -32.27 0.99 -1.89
C ASP A 947 -31.82 0.11 -0.71
N TYR A 948 -31.38 0.69 0.40
CA TYR A 948 -30.97 -0.05 1.60
C TYR A 948 -32.14 -0.87 2.18
N LEU A 949 -33.33 -0.27 2.27
CA LEU A 949 -34.55 -0.96 2.67
C LEU A 949 -34.97 -2.04 1.66
N THR A 950 -34.93 -1.71 0.36
CA THR A 950 -35.35 -2.63 -0.71
C THR A 950 -34.51 -3.92 -0.74
N ARG A 951 -33.25 -3.85 -0.31
CA ARG A 951 -32.36 -5.03 -0.22
C ARG A 951 -32.71 -5.98 0.93
N LYS A 952 -33.62 -5.61 1.83
CA LYS A 952 -33.97 -6.38 3.04
C LYS A 952 -32.74 -6.73 3.88
N ILE A 953 -31.82 -5.77 4.01
CA ILE A 953 -30.63 -5.90 4.86
C ILE A 953 -30.93 -5.33 6.24
N TYR A 954 -31.56 -4.15 6.30
CA TYR A 954 -31.93 -3.52 7.57
C TYR A 954 -33.01 -4.35 8.30
N PRO A 955 -32.79 -4.76 9.55
CA PRO A 955 -33.79 -5.39 10.42
C PRO A 955 -34.97 -4.45 10.74
N ASP A 956 -35.87 -4.31 9.78
CA ASP A 956 -37.20 -3.72 9.98
C ASP A 956 -38.03 -4.65 10.88
N ASN A 957 -38.75 -4.08 11.86
CA ASN A 957 -39.65 -4.73 12.83
C ASN A 957 -39.88 -6.22 12.57
N LEU A 958 -39.03 -7.04 13.20
CA LEU A 958 -39.24 -8.47 13.34
C LEU A 958 -40.40 -8.64 14.30
N SER A 959 -41.61 -8.61 13.74
CA SER A 959 -42.86 -8.96 14.41
C SER A 959 -42.92 -10.45 14.71
#